data_AF-A0AAE0YXY5-F1
#
_entry.id   AF-A0AAE0YXY5-F1
#
_cell.length_a   1.000
_cell.length_b   1.000
_cell.length_c   1.000
_cell.angle_alpha   90.00
_cell.angle_beta   90.00
_cell.angle_gamma   90.00
#
_symmetry.space_group_name_H-M   'P 1'
#
loop_
_entity.id
_entity.type
_entity.pdbx_description
1 polymer ?
#
loop_
_entity_poly.entity_id
_entity_poly.type
_entity_poly.pdbx_seq_one_letter_code
_entity_poly.pdbx_strand_id
1 'polypeptide(L)'
;MLGIVGNIQHKLISEHSKKMKLLFAALVLITATFSNGFLLQDSCLSKCGAKYDPSRSCQCNKACSRFGSCCSDYTSLCDSSGSSSSFFLSNKVLTTLPPTDSSGSSSSFFLSNKVLTTLPPTDSSGSSSSFFLSNKVLTTLPPTDSSGSSSSFFLSNKVLTTLPPTDSSGNSSGSSSSFFLSNKVLTTLPPTDSSGSSSSFFLSNKVLTTLPPTDSSGSSSSFFLSNKVLTTLPPTDSSGSSSSFFLSNKVLTTLPPTDSSGSSSSFFLSNKVLTTLPPTDSSGSSSSFFLSNKVLTTLPPTDSSGSSSSFFLSNKVLTTLPPTDSSGSSSCWGKCNSAYDRKRQCQCNSLCGNYGNCCPDYSTQCGYVSSYVGSSTSAWTGSGSCMDFSDVTEELWDNDVNRLSTSDVTINDQASVGRTDFRDKSYKNLFSYVDEAKLNASVYTTYLALLDNYDRNKGHPERVTPQEKAEEDAFLDAIMATKTMETLYGYLKCEGKVQSKSNLRSTLRLIWFDLYKRSSSGYALDSSGFEHVMIGDYKSSNVASGLHYWLSFYEEEKKGDLNYYGHTCKTQTNFVCAAFDWNGRKKQRTSFFLRTSPAFDIALYTLCFIFYPNGFCRPVIDGSKINIKTFSIDGHLSTAYIAG
;
A
#
# COMPACT_ATOMS: atom_id res chain seq x y z
N MET A 1 23.59 -82.66 -3.61
CA MET A 1 23.05 -81.58 -2.76
C MET A 1 23.39 -81.87 -1.29
N LEU A 2 24.69 -81.83 -0.93
CA LEU A 2 25.20 -82.01 0.46
C LEU A 2 26.40 -81.07 0.77
N GLY A 3 26.74 -80.15 -0.14
CA GLY A 3 27.92 -79.28 0.00
C GLY A 3 27.65 -77.84 0.46
N ILE A 4 26.38 -77.45 0.71
CA ILE A 4 26.03 -76.03 0.91
C ILE A 4 25.62 -75.71 2.36
N VAL A 5 25.29 -76.70 3.21
CA VAL A 5 24.85 -76.42 4.59
C VAL A 5 26.00 -76.42 5.62
N GLY A 6 27.13 -77.10 5.36
CA GLY A 6 28.26 -77.14 6.30
C GLY A 6 29.15 -75.88 6.34
N ASN A 7 29.16 -75.08 5.27
CA ASN A 7 30.17 -74.02 5.11
C ASN A 7 29.75 -72.64 5.70
N ILE A 8 28.50 -72.50 6.13
CA ILE A 8 27.97 -71.25 6.71
C ILE A 8 28.13 -71.22 8.24
N GLN A 9 28.01 -72.36 8.92
CA GLN A 9 28.19 -72.41 10.39
C GLN A 9 29.64 -72.25 10.85
N HIS A 10 30.63 -72.74 10.08
CA HIS A 10 32.04 -72.66 10.49
C HIS A 10 32.65 -71.25 10.34
N LYS A 11 32.09 -70.40 9.48
CA LYS A 11 32.61 -69.06 9.20
C LYS A 11 32.13 -68.00 10.22
N LEU A 12 30.97 -68.20 10.85
CA LEU A 12 30.41 -67.29 11.85
C LEU A 12 31.06 -67.43 13.24
N ILE A 13 31.57 -68.61 13.61
CA ILE A 13 32.18 -68.86 14.93
C ILE A 13 33.65 -68.38 14.98
N SER A 14 34.36 -68.35 13.85
CA SER A 14 35.77 -67.95 13.76
C SER A 14 35.98 -66.42 13.84
N GLU A 15 35.06 -65.64 13.29
CA GLU A 15 35.11 -64.16 13.31
C GLU A 15 34.86 -63.57 14.71
N HIS A 16 34.02 -64.21 15.53
CA HIS A 16 33.70 -63.73 16.88
C HIS A 16 34.85 -63.91 17.89
N SER A 17 35.69 -64.95 17.71
CA SER A 17 36.84 -65.24 18.58
C SER A 17 38.03 -64.29 18.35
N LYS A 18 38.20 -63.78 17.12
CA LYS A 18 39.26 -62.80 16.79
C LYS A 18 38.96 -61.40 17.32
N LYS A 19 37.68 -60.98 17.36
CA LYS A 19 37.28 -59.66 17.87
C LYS A 19 37.44 -59.53 19.40
N MET A 20 37.24 -60.61 20.17
CA MET A 20 37.44 -60.56 21.62
C MET A 20 38.93 -60.52 22.05
N LYS A 21 39.84 -61.11 21.27
CA LYS A 21 41.29 -61.08 21.57
C LYS A 21 41.94 -59.72 21.30
N LEU A 22 41.39 -58.93 20.36
CA LEU A 22 41.90 -57.59 20.05
C LEU A 22 41.53 -56.55 21.13
N LEU A 23 40.36 -56.72 21.77
CA LEU A 23 39.89 -55.84 22.85
C LEU A 23 40.68 -56.01 24.16
N PHE A 24 41.16 -57.23 24.45
CA PHE A 24 41.99 -57.49 25.64
C PHE A 24 43.43 -56.95 25.50
N ALA A 25 44.00 -56.96 24.29
CA ALA A 25 45.34 -56.41 24.04
C ALA A 25 45.37 -54.86 24.12
N ALA A 26 44.26 -54.20 23.77
CA ALA A 26 44.14 -52.74 23.88
C ALA A 26 44.00 -52.27 25.35
N LEU A 27 43.43 -53.09 26.24
CA LEU A 27 43.25 -52.73 27.65
C LEU A 27 44.55 -52.83 28.47
N VAL A 28 45.49 -53.70 28.07
CA VAL A 28 46.82 -53.82 28.70
C VAL A 28 47.71 -52.61 28.38
N LEU A 29 47.51 -51.95 27.23
CA LEU A 29 48.26 -50.76 26.83
C LEU A 29 47.89 -49.46 27.57
N ILE A 30 46.96 -49.53 28.53
CA ILE A 30 46.65 -48.41 29.45
C ILE A 30 47.72 -48.25 30.55
N THR A 31 48.68 -49.18 30.73
CA THR A 31 49.47 -49.23 31.98
C THR A 31 50.94 -48.77 31.92
N ALA A 32 51.46 -48.25 30.80
CA ALA A 32 52.91 -48.04 30.63
C ALA A 32 53.44 -46.59 30.53
N THR A 33 52.67 -45.54 30.80
CA THR A 33 53.21 -44.17 30.83
C THR A 33 52.67 -43.30 31.98
N PHE A 34 52.56 -43.87 33.18
CA PHE A 34 52.61 -43.11 34.43
C PHE A 34 54.06 -43.02 34.92
N SER A 35 54.81 -42.02 34.44
CA SER A 35 56.06 -41.54 35.04
C SER A 35 56.50 -40.25 34.34
N ASN A 36 55.94 -39.11 34.76
CA ASN A 36 56.57 -37.78 34.73
C ASN A 36 55.64 -36.73 35.36
N GLY A 37 55.46 -36.84 36.68
CA GLY A 37 54.73 -35.87 37.51
C GLY A 37 55.54 -34.60 37.84
N PHE A 38 56.18 -33.97 36.85
CA PHE A 38 57.06 -32.80 37.09
C PHE A 38 56.92 -31.63 36.08
N LEU A 39 55.86 -31.59 35.26
CA LEU A 39 55.68 -30.52 34.24
C LEU A 39 54.34 -29.75 34.29
N LEU A 40 53.54 -29.88 35.36
CA LEU A 40 52.23 -29.20 35.46
C LEU A 40 52.21 -27.94 36.35
N GLN A 41 53.33 -27.62 37.00
CA GLN A 41 53.41 -26.48 37.93
C GLN A 41 53.80 -25.17 37.25
N ASP A 42 54.53 -25.26 36.12
CA ASP A 42 55.03 -24.12 35.33
C ASP A 42 54.24 -23.85 34.04
N SER A 43 53.01 -24.39 33.94
CA SER A 43 52.15 -24.20 32.78
C SER A 43 50.84 -23.50 33.16
N CYS A 44 50.38 -22.63 32.26
CA CYS A 44 49.11 -21.93 32.36
C CYS A 44 47.92 -22.68 31.75
N LEU A 45 48.11 -23.91 31.26
CA LEU A 45 47.03 -24.73 30.74
C LEU A 45 45.91 -24.90 31.78
N SER A 46 44.72 -24.42 31.44
CA SER A 46 43.51 -24.39 32.31
C SER A 46 43.63 -23.57 33.60
N LYS A 47 44.59 -22.63 33.69
CA LYS A 47 44.86 -21.83 34.90
C LYS A 47 44.90 -20.32 34.66
N CYS A 48 44.47 -19.86 33.48
CA CYS A 48 44.41 -18.43 33.13
C CYS A 48 43.48 -17.68 34.10
N GLY A 49 43.96 -16.57 34.67
CA GLY A 49 43.17 -15.72 35.58
C GLY A 49 43.17 -16.14 37.05
N ALA A 50 43.99 -17.12 37.44
CA ALA A 50 44.12 -17.54 38.84
C ALA A 50 44.60 -16.40 39.77
N LYS A 51 44.22 -16.44 41.06
CA LYS A 51 44.79 -15.49 42.05
C LYS A 51 46.29 -15.73 42.22
N TYR A 52 47.02 -14.71 42.65
CA TYR A 52 48.44 -14.82 42.95
C TYR A 52 48.69 -15.91 44.00
N ASP A 53 49.60 -16.84 43.69
CA ASP A 53 49.96 -17.95 44.55
C ASP A 53 51.49 -17.94 44.77
N PRO A 54 51.97 -17.55 45.97
CA PRO A 54 53.41 -17.45 46.25
C PRO A 54 54.12 -18.81 46.31
N SER A 55 53.40 -19.94 46.31
CA SER A 55 54.00 -21.27 46.25
C SER A 55 54.44 -21.70 44.84
N ARG A 56 54.17 -20.86 43.83
CA ARG A 56 54.49 -21.13 42.42
C ARG A 56 55.67 -20.31 41.92
N SER A 57 56.50 -20.96 41.12
CA SER A 57 57.63 -20.40 40.37
C SER A 57 57.20 -19.36 39.34
N CYS A 58 55.99 -19.45 38.81
CA CYS A 58 55.43 -18.51 37.85
C CYS A 58 53.90 -18.35 37.99
N GLN A 59 53.36 -17.28 37.43
CA GLN A 59 51.98 -16.84 37.60
C GLN A 59 51.24 -16.81 36.26
N CYS A 60 49.95 -17.14 36.29
CA CYS A 60 49.06 -17.20 35.12
C CYS A 60 47.94 -16.15 35.18
N ASN A 61 48.25 -14.98 35.71
CA ASN A 61 47.30 -13.90 35.94
C ASN A 61 47.75 -12.60 35.28
N LYS A 62 46.81 -11.68 35.02
CA LYS A 62 47.10 -10.43 34.29
C LYS A 62 48.15 -9.54 34.95
N ALA A 63 48.40 -9.70 36.25
CA ALA A 63 49.43 -8.93 36.95
C ALA A 63 50.84 -9.47 36.72
N CYS A 64 51.01 -10.71 36.24
CA CYS A 64 52.32 -11.35 36.09
C CYS A 64 53.26 -10.55 35.16
N SER A 65 52.73 -9.94 34.09
CA SER A 65 53.53 -9.19 33.10
C SER A 65 54.15 -7.93 33.70
N ARG A 66 53.47 -7.32 34.68
CA ARG A 66 53.99 -6.16 35.42
C ARG A 66 55.12 -6.53 36.37
N PHE A 67 55.08 -7.73 36.93
CA PHE A 67 56.04 -8.21 37.92
C PHE A 67 57.08 -9.19 37.34
N GLY A 68 57.10 -9.39 36.01
CA GLY A 68 58.02 -10.29 35.33
C GLY A 68 57.94 -11.75 35.77
N SER A 69 56.78 -12.20 36.26
CA SER A 69 56.59 -13.52 36.89
C SER A 69 55.72 -14.47 36.06
N CYS A 70 55.46 -14.18 34.80
CA CYS A 70 54.61 -15.01 33.96
C CYS A 70 55.23 -16.37 33.65
N CYS A 71 54.40 -17.41 33.58
CA CYS A 71 54.86 -18.70 33.05
C CYS A 71 55.21 -18.56 31.57
N SER A 72 56.11 -19.41 31.06
CA SER A 72 56.63 -19.31 29.69
C SER A 72 55.56 -19.49 28.62
N ASP A 73 54.48 -20.21 28.94
CA ASP A 73 53.32 -20.43 28.07
C ASP A 73 52.17 -19.45 28.34
N TYR A 74 52.35 -18.48 29.26
CA TYR A 74 51.31 -17.51 29.59
C TYR A 74 50.92 -16.70 28.35
N THR A 75 51.88 -16.23 27.55
CA THR A 75 51.57 -15.40 26.39
C THR A 75 50.85 -16.16 25.28
N SER A 76 51.15 -17.44 25.10
CA SER A 76 50.51 -18.27 24.08
C SER A 76 49.15 -18.82 24.51
N LEU A 77 48.94 -19.07 25.80
CA LEU A 77 47.71 -19.69 26.32
C LEU A 77 46.73 -18.70 26.96
N CYS A 78 47.21 -17.63 27.58
CA CYS A 78 46.38 -16.72 28.38
C CYS A 78 46.45 -15.25 27.93
N ASP A 79 47.54 -14.85 27.28
CA ASP A 79 47.76 -13.50 26.73
C ASP A 79 47.75 -13.51 25.19
N SER A 80 46.87 -14.33 24.61
CA SER A 80 46.55 -14.31 23.19
C SER A 80 45.77 -13.04 22.84
N SER A 81 46.42 -11.90 22.99
CA SER A 81 46.04 -10.65 22.36
C SER A 81 46.20 -10.81 20.84
N GLY A 82 45.14 -11.25 20.17
CA GLY A 82 44.97 -11.17 18.71
C GLY A 82 45.64 -12.27 17.88
N SER A 83 45.06 -13.48 17.83
CA SER A 83 45.44 -14.49 16.83
C SER A 83 44.49 -14.47 15.63
N SER A 84 45.03 -14.39 14.42
CA SER A 84 44.27 -14.51 13.17
C SER A 84 44.41 -15.91 12.56
N SER A 85 43.28 -16.61 12.34
CA SER A 85 43.22 -17.98 11.81
C SER A 85 42.50 -18.01 10.47
N SER A 86 42.98 -18.79 9.50
CA SER A 86 42.30 -18.98 8.20
C SER A 86 42.18 -20.47 7.88
N PHE A 87 40.95 -20.92 7.60
CA PHE A 87 40.59 -22.32 7.33
C PHE A 87 40.11 -22.46 5.88
N PHE A 88 40.79 -23.28 5.08
CA PHE A 88 40.39 -23.60 3.69
C PHE A 88 39.97 -25.06 3.58
N LEU A 89 38.68 -25.33 3.33
CA LEU A 89 38.12 -26.67 3.25
C LEU A 89 37.24 -26.82 2.01
N SER A 90 37.55 -27.83 1.19
CA SER A 90 36.72 -28.25 0.06
C SER A 90 36.43 -29.74 0.19
N ASN A 91 35.23 -30.08 0.67
CA ASN A 91 34.87 -31.47 0.95
C ASN A 91 33.54 -31.87 0.31
N LYS A 92 33.45 -33.12 -0.15
CA LYS A 92 32.21 -33.63 -0.77
C LYS A 92 31.12 -33.94 0.26
N VAL A 93 31.47 -34.26 1.51
CA VAL A 93 30.54 -34.86 2.50
C VAL A 93 30.71 -34.27 3.91
N LEU A 94 31.46 -33.18 4.08
CA LEU A 94 31.64 -32.58 5.41
C LEU A 94 30.30 -31.99 5.91
N THR A 95 29.88 -32.39 7.10
CA THR A 95 28.58 -32.02 7.69
C THR A 95 28.69 -31.08 8.90
N THR A 96 29.84 -31.00 9.58
CA THR A 96 30.09 -30.11 10.74
C THR A 96 31.57 -29.66 10.83
N LEU A 97 31.85 -28.58 11.58
CA LEU A 97 33.20 -28.06 11.88
C LEU A 97 33.39 -27.90 13.41
N PRO A 98 34.63 -27.88 13.94
CA PRO A 98 34.89 -27.65 15.36
C PRO A 98 34.58 -26.20 15.81
N PRO A 99 34.25 -25.97 17.10
CA PRO A 99 33.99 -24.63 17.67
C PRO A 99 35.25 -23.76 17.70
N THR A 100 35.06 -22.43 17.63
CA THR A 100 36.15 -21.44 17.64
C THR A 100 35.92 -20.40 18.74
N ASP A 101 36.26 -20.78 19.97
CA ASP A 101 36.03 -19.95 21.16
C ASP A 101 37.34 -19.24 21.52
N SER A 102 37.53 -17.98 21.12
CA SER A 102 38.67 -17.16 21.54
C SER A 102 38.39 -15.67 21.39
N SER A 103 38.36 -14.95 22.52
CA SER A 103 38.18 -13.50 22.59
C SER A 103 39.29 -12.75 21.84
N GLY A 104 38.93 -11.76 21.01
CA GLY A 104 39.90 -10.94 20.28
C GLY A 104 40.54 -11.60 19.07
N SER A 105 39.99 -12.71 18.55
CA SER A 105 40.56 -13.45 17.42
C SER A 105 39.88 -13.12 16.09
N SER A 106 40.64 -13.17 14.99
CA SER A 106 40.10 -12.97 13.64
C SER A 106 40.12 -14.28 12.86
N SER A 107 38.96 -14.87 12.55
CA SER A 107 38.87 -16.16 11.85
C SER A 107 38.27 -16.01 10.45
N SER A 108 38.87 -16.63 9.44
CA SER A 108 38.33 -16.70 8.08
C SER A 108 38.11 -18.15 7.66
N PHE A 109 36.92 -18.50 7.16
CA PHE A 109 36.53 -19.84 6.75
C PHE A 109 36.16 -19.87 5.27
N PHE A 110 36.90 -20.61 4.45
CA PHE A 110 36.61 -20.82 3.03
C PHE A 110 36.14 -22.25 2.82
N LEU A 111 34.84 -22.42 2.59
CA LEU A 111 34.13 -23.70 2.62
C LEU A 111 33.38 -23.92 1.30
N SER A 112 33.80 -24.92 0.52
CA SER A 112 33.06 -25.40 -0.64
C SER A 112 32.59 -26.83 -0.38
N ASN A 113 31.33 -27.02 -0.01
CA ASN A 113 30.81 -28.33 0.34
C ASN A 113 29.50 -28.66 -0.38
N LYS A 114 29.26 -29.94 -0.65
CA LYS A 114 27.99 -30.36 -1.27
C LYS A 114 26.88 -30.62 -0.24
N VAL A 115 27.23 -30.98 0.99
CA VAL A 115 26.30 -31.55 1.98
C VAL A 115 26.36 -30.86 3.36
N LEU A 116 27.11 -29.77 3.51
CA LEU A 116 27.20 -29.06 4.78
C LEU A 116 25.83 -28.46 5.14
N THR A 117 25.29 -28.82 6.31
CA THR A 117 23.95 -28.41 6.76
C THR A 117 23.96 -27.42 7.91
N THR A 118 25.05 -27.33 8.68
CA THR A 118 25.21 -26.41 9.82
C THR A 118 26.67 -25.96 9.98
N LEU A 119 26.89 -24.86 10.68
CA LEU A 119 28.20 -24.33 11.05
C LEU A 119 28.30 -24.23 12.58
N PRO A 120 29.51 -24.25 13.17
CA PRO A 120 29.72 -24.12 14.61
C PRO A 120 29.39 -22.70 15.10
N PRO A 121 28.96 -22.55 16.37
CA PRO A 121 28.73 -21.24 16.99
C PRO A 121 30.01 -20.40 17.08
N THR A 122 29.84 -19.08 17.08
CA THR A 122 30.94 -18.10 17.21
C THR A 122 30.71 -17.21 18.42
N ASP A 123 30.82 -17.81 19.61
CA ASP A 123 30.51 -17.13 20.86
C ASP A 123 31.82 -16.55 21.43
N SER A 124 32.23 -15.37 20.96
CA SER A 124 33.45 -14.70 21.46
C SER A 124 33.40 -13.18 21.31
N SER A 125 33.62 -12.48 22.43
CA SER A 125 33.69 -11.01 22.51
C SER A 125 34.88 -10.43 21.74
N GLY A 126 34.66 -9.37 20.94
CA GLY A 126 35.73 -8.65 20.24
C GLY A 126 36.35 -9.41 19.06
N SER A 127 35.66 -10.38 18.49
CA SER A 127 36.19 -11.28 17.46
C SER A 127 35.68 -10.91 16.06
N SER A 128 36.51 -11.10 15.02
CA SER A 128 36.12 -10.84 13.63
C SER A 128 36.07 -12.15 12.82
N SER A 129 34.90 -12.56 12.36
CA SER A 129 34.72 -13.81 11.62
C SER A 129 34.29 -13.55 10.17
N SER A 130 34.96 -14.17 9.20
CA SER A 130 34.58 -14.13 7.78
C SER A 130 34.29 -15.52 7.25
N PHE A 131 33.15 -15.75 6.63
CA PHE A 131 32.71 -17.04 6.12
C PHE A 131 32.45 -16.98 4.62
N PHE A 132 33.21 -17.70 3.82
CA PHE A 132 33.03 -17.86 2.37
C PHE A 132 32.49 -19.26 2.08
N LEU A 133 31.21 -19.36 1.78
CA LEU A 133 30.44 -20.60 1.74
C LEU A 133 29.77 -20.78 0.37
N SER A 134 30.21 -21.81 -0.36
CA SER A 134 29.52 -22.28 -1.56
C SER A 134 28.93 -23.66 -1.28
N ASN A 135 27.62 -23.70 -0.96
CA ASN A 135 26.94 -24.90 -0.53
C ASN A 135 25.66 -25.17 -1.32
N LYS A 136 25.31 -26.44 -1.50
CA LYS A 136 24.08 -26.82 -2.20
C LYS A 136 22.87 -27.00 -1.28
N VAL A 137 23.10 -27.33 -0.01
CA VAL A 137 22.04 -27.80 0.91
C VAL A 137 22.07 -27.13 2.30
N LEU A 138 22.90 -26.13 2.52
CA LEU A 138 22.98 -25.44 3.81
C LEU A 138 21.67 -24.69 4.05
N THR A 139 20.95 -25.02 5.13
CA THR A 139 19.60 -24.50 5.40
C THR A 139 19.57 -23.45 6.51
N THR A 140 20.61 -23.38 7.36
CA THR A 140 20.73 -22.42 8.48
C THR A 140 22.19 -22.01 8.68
N LEU A 141 22.44 -20.87 9.33
CA LEU A 141 23.77 -20.43 9.79
C LEU A 141 23.76 -20.36 11.33
N PRO A 142 24.94 -20.31 11.99
CA PRO A 142 25.00 -20.26 13.45
C PRO A 142 24.66 -18.85 13.96
N PRO A 143 24.17 -18.75 15.21
CA PRO A 143 23.95 -17.46 15.89
C PRO A 143 25.23 -16.60 15.95
N THR A 144 25.07 -15.28 16.03
CA THR A 144 26.18 -14.30 16.03
C THR A 144 26.27 -13.54 17.36
N ASP A 145 25.98 -14.25 18.45
CA ASP A 145 25.69 -13.68 19.77
C ASP A 145 26.97 -13.23 20.45
N SER A 146 27.52 -12.06 20.09
CA SER A 146 28.74 -11.56 20.71
C SER A 146 28.89 -10.04 20.71
N SER A 147 29.24 -9.51 21.89
CA SER A 147 29.51 -8.10 22.13
C SER A 147 30.79 -7.61 21.44
N GLY A 148 30.67 -6.60 20.56
CA GLY A 148 31.81 -5.97 19.88
C GLY A 148 32.45 -6.82 18.79
N SER A 149 31.71 -7.76 18.21
CA SER A 149 32.21 -8.70 17.19
C SER A 149 31.74 -8.30 15.78
N SER A 150 32.60 -8.56 14.79
CA SER A 150 32.31 -8.29 13.38
C SER A 150 32.20 -9.58 12.58
N SER A 151 31.08 -9.81 11.89
CA SER A 151 30.87 -11.02 11.08
C SER A 151 30.61 -10.70 9.63
N SER A 152 31.28 -11.38 8.70
CA SER A 152 31.05 -11.26 7.26
C SER A 152 30.71 -12.62 6.65
N PHE A 153 29.59 -12.74 5.96
CA PHE A 153 29.10 -13.98 5.35
C PHE A 153 28.98 -13.82 3.83
N PHE A 154 29.76 -14.57 3.06
CA PHE A 154 29.71 -14.67 1.61
C PHE A 154 29.11 -16.02 1.23
N LEU A 155 27.83 -16.03 0.87
CA LEU A 155 27.03 -17.23 0.70
C LEU A 155 26.49 -17.35 -0.73
N SER A 156 26.89 -18.41 -1.43
CA SER A 156 26.22 -18.86 -2.66
C SER A 156 25.50 -20.16 -2.38
N ASN A 157 24.18 -20.09 -2.24
CA ASN A 157 23.36 -21.23 -1.81
C ASN A 157 22.07 -21.35 -2.63
N LYS A 158 21.56 -22.56 -2.76
CA LYS A 158 20.32 -22.84 -3.49
C LYS A 158 19.09 -22.94 -2.60
N VAL A 159 19.25 -23.27 -1.31
CA VAL A 159 18.12 -23.68 -0.44
C VAL A 159 18.09 -23.03 0.94
N LEU A 160 18.95 -22.05 1.23
CA LEU A 160 18.94 -21.35 2.52
C LEU A 160 17.64 -20.55 2.65
N THR A 161 16.84 -20.81 3.69
CA THR A 161 15.51 -20.20 3.85
C THR A 161 15.47 -19.10 4.90
N THR A 162 16.41 -19.09 5.85
CA THR A 162 16.50 -18.10 6.94
C THR A 162 17.96 -17.75 7.25
N LEU A 163 18.17 -16.62 7.91
CA LEU A 163 19.45 -16.18 8.48
C LEU A 163 19.34 -16.17 10.02
N PRO A 164 20.47 -16.28 10.74
CA PRO A 164 20.50 -16.25 12.20
C PRO A 164 20.20 -14.84 12.72
N PRO A 165 19.68 -14.71 13.94
CA PRO A 165 19.53 -13.43 14.62
C PRO A 165 20.89 -12.69 14.75
N THR A 166 20.83 -11.37 14.76
CA THR A 166 22.01 -10.49 14.95
C THR A 166 22.01 -9.82 16.32
N ASP A 167 21.39 -10.45 17.33
CA ASP A 167 21.18 -9.89 18.66
C ASP A 167 22.47 -9.79 19.48
N SER A 168 22.92 -8.56 19.73
CA SER A 168 23.97 -8.29 20.71
C SER A 168 23.32 -7.99 22.06
N SER A 169 23.33 -8.95 22.98
CA SER A 169 22.71 -8.84 24.31
C SER A 169 23.50 -7.95 25.29
N GLY A 170 23.70 -6.67 24.96
CA GLY A 170 24.27 -5.70 25.89
C GLY A 170 24.35 -4.30 25.29
N ASN A 171 24.37 -3.27 26.15
CA ASN A 171 24.61 -1.84 25.86
C ASN A 171 25.99 -1.55 25.22
N SER A 172 26.58 -2.52 24.52
CA SER A 172 27.93 -2.46 23.95
C SER A 172 27.83 -2.00 22.49
N SER A 173 28.12 -0.73 22.27
CA SER A 173 28.32 -0.13 20.96
C SER A 173 29.42 -0.86 20.15
N GLY A 174 29.15 -1.20 18.88
CA GLY A 174 30.22 -1.53 17.91
C GLY A 174 30.20 -2.90 17.22
N SER A 175 29.17 -3.73 17.33
CA SER A 175 29.08 -4.96 16.53
C SER A 175 28.70 -4.67 15.06
N SER A 176 29.31 -5.37 14.10
CA SER A 176 29.01 -5.17 12.67
C SER A 176 28.88 -6.45 11.85
N SER A 177 27.77 -6.60 11.13
CA SER A 177 27.48 -7.80 10.34
C SER A 177 27.31 -7.47 8.86
N SER A 178 27.98 -8.20 7.98
CA SER A 178 27.86 -8.06 6.53
C SER A 178 27.44 -9.39 5.89
N PHE A 179 26.39 -9.39 5.09
CA PHE A 179 25.82 -10.57 4.48
C PHE A 179 25.77 -10.41 2.95
N PHE A 180 26.60 -11.16 2.22
CA PHE A 180 26.61 -11.24 0.77
C PHE A 180 25.97 -12.56 0.33
N LEU A 181 24.69 -12.53 -0.03
CA LEU A 181 23.94 -13.74 -0.40
C LEU A 181 23.48 -13.72 -1.86
N SER A 182 23.81 -14.78 -2.57
CA SER A 182 23.13 -15.17 -3.82
C SER A 182 22.29 -16.41 -3.54
N ASN A 183 20.97 -16.22 -3.46
CA ASN A 183 20.03 -17.28 -3.09
C ASN A 183 18.82 -17.31 -4.03
N LYS A 184 18.13 -18.45 -4.09
CA LYS A 184 16.91 -18.61 -4.88
C LYS A 184 15.63 -18.62 -4.06
N VAL A 185 15.70 -18.95 -2.76
CA VAL A 185 14.52 -19.29 -1.95
C VAL A 185 14.46 -18.61 -0.59
N LEU A 186 15.34 -17.66 -0.29
CA LEU A 186 15.29 -16.93 0.99
C LEU A 186 13.96 -16.16 1.10
N THR A 187 13.16 -16.41 2.12
CA THR A 187 11.83 -15.79 2.23
C THR A 187 11.77 -14.64 3.22
N THR A 188 12.69 -14.60 4.20
CA THR A 188 12.75 -13.57 5.24
C THR A 188 14.20 -13.28 5.64
N LEU A 189 14.41 -12.14 6.31
CA LEU A 189 15.66 -11.72 6.93
C LEU A 189 15.47 -11.62 8.45
N PRO A 190 16.55 -11.70 9.25
CA PRO A 190 16.46 -11.65 10.70
C PRO A 190 16.23 -10.20 11.17
N PRO A 191 15.58 -9.98 12.32
CA PRO A 191 15.43 -8.65 12.91
C PRO A 191 16.79 -8.02 13.23
N THR A 192 16.88 -6.70 13.08
CA THR A 192 18.10 -5.91 13.37
C THR A 192 17.95 -5.11 14.67
N ASP A 193 17.36 -5.71 15.70
CA ASP A 193 16.85 -5.14 16.96
C ASP A 193 17.93 -4.79 18.01
N SER A 194 19.19 -4.63 17.59
CA SER A 194 20.32 -4.36 18.50
C SER A 194 20.75 -2.90 18.52
N SER A 195 20.75 -2.29 19.70
CA SER A 195 21.24 -0.91 19.92
C SER A 195 22.74 -0.78 19.62
N GLY A 196 23.13 0.13 18.71
CA GLY A 196 24.53 0.43 18.42
C GLY A 196 25.24 -0.53 17.45
N SER A 197 24.48 -1.31 16.67
CA SER A 197 25.01 -2.30 15.71
C SER A 197 24.90 -1.79 14.26
N SER A 198 25.85 -2.21 13.40
CA SER A 198 25.84 -1.90 11.96
C SER A 198 25.65 -3.15 11.10
N SER A 199 24.62 -3.20 10.27
CA SER A 199 24.35 -4.36 9.40
C SER A 199 24.36 -3.98 7.92
N SER A 200 24.95 -4.81 7.07
CA SER A 200 24.94 -4.64 5.61
C SER A 200 24.48 -5.92 4.92
N PHE A 201 23.48 -5.82 4.05
CA PHE A 201 22.87 -6.95 3.36
C PHE A 201 22.97 -6.76 1.85
N PHE A 202 23.78 -7.57 1.17
CA PHE A 202 23.88 -7.64 -0.28
C PHE A 202 23.19 -8.90 -0.78
N LEU A 203 21.95 -8.77 -1.26
CA LEU A 203 21.08 -9.89 -1.57
C LEU A 203 20.67 -9.88 -3.04
N SER A 204 20.96 -10.98 -3.74
CA SER A 204 20.30 -11.31 -5.00
C SER A 204 19.38 -12.50 -4.78
N ASN A 205 18.07 -12.26 -4.91
CA ASN A 205 17.06 -13.26 -4.61
C ASN A 205 15.87 -13.20 -5.57
N LYS A 206 15.11 -14.30 -5.64
CA LYS A 206 13.93 -14.42 -6.51
C LYS A 206 12.59 -14.31 -5.79
N VAL A 207 12.53 -14.58 -4.49
CA VAL A 207 11.26 -14.81 -3.77
C VAL A 207 11.08 -14.03 -2.48
N LEU A 208 12.04 -13.22 -2.04
CA LEU A 208 11.89 -12.42 -0.82
C LEU A 208 10.78 -11.37 -1.02
N THR A 209 9.77 -11.36 -0.17
CA THR A 209 8.59 -10.50 -0.33
C THR A 209 8.60 -9.29 0.62
N THR A 210 9.28 -9.40 1.78
CA THR A 210 9.38 -8.35 2.81
C THR A 210 10.79 -8.26 3.41
N LEU A 211 11.13 -7.12 4.03
CA LEU A 211 12.35 -6.97 4.86
C LEU A 211 11.96 -6.87 6.34
N PRO A 212 12.88 -7.11 7.29
CA PRO A 212 12.60 -7.10 8.71
C PRO A 212 12.53 -5.66 9.24
N PRO A 213 11.77 -5.41 10.31
CA PRO A 213 11.70 -4.09 10.94
C PRO A 213 13.07 -3.62 11.44
N THR A 214 13.31 -2.32 11.33
CA THR A 214 14.51 -1.66 11.84
C THR A 214 14.11 -0.80 13.06
N ASP A 215 13.92 -1.44 14.21
CA ASP A 215 13.32 -0.83 15.41
C ASP A 215 14.36 -0.50 16.50
N SER A 216 15.60 -0.19 16.10
CA SER A 216 16.74 -0.04 17.03
C SER A 216 17.17 1.41 17.18
N SER A 217 17.56 1.81 18.39
CA SER A 217 18.19 3.10 18.65
C SER A 217 19.69 3.08 18.28
N GLY A 218 20.17 4.09 17.56
CA GLY A 218 21.61 4.27 17.28
C GLY A 218 22.24 3.24 16.32
N SER A 219 21.47 2.63 15.42
CA SER A 219 21.93 1.53 14.55
C SER A 219 22.04 1.95 13.09
N SER A 220 22.98 1.36 12.35
CA SER A 220 23.20 1.68 10.93
C SER A 220 22.97 0.47 10.03
N SER A 221 21.99 0.49 9.14
CA SER A 221 21.69 -0.64 8.24
C SER A 221 21.79 -0.27 6.77
N SER A 222 22.42 -1.12 5.96
CA SER A 222 22.50 -0.96 4.51
C SER A 222 21.96 -2.19 3.80
N PHE A 223 21.06 -2.00 2.84
CA PHE A 223 20.38 -3.07 2.09
C PHE A 223 20.60 -2.87 0.59
N PHE A 224 21.36 -3.75 -0.04
CA PHE A 224 21.58 -3.82 -1.48
C PHE A 224 20.83 -5.01 -2.07
N LEU A 225 19.63 -4.77 -2.60
CA LEU A 225 18.70 -5.83 -2.98
C LEU A 225 18.40 -5.81 -4.48
N SER A 226 18.68 -6.93 -5.15
CA SER A 226 18.16 -7.23 -6.48
C SER A 226 17.13 -8.34 -6.36
N ASN A 227 15.86 -7.98 -6.52
CA ASN A 227 14.74 -8.88 -6.26
C ASN A 227 13.66 -8.79 -7.36
N LYS A 228 12.93 -9.88 -7.57
CA LYS A 228 11.83 -9.95 -8.53
C LYS A 228 10.47 -9.63 -7.92
N VAL A 229 10.28 -9.86 -6.61
CA VAL A 229 8.94 -9.89 -6.00
C VAL A 229 8.81 -9.13 -4.67
N LEU A 230 9.79 -8.33 -4.24
CA LEU A 230 9.60 -7.50 -3.04
C LEU A 230 8.45 -6.51 -3.29
N THR A 231 7.41 -6.57 -2.47
CA THR A 231 6.19 -5.76 -2.62
C THR A 231 6.14 -4.59 -1.65
N THR A 232 6.81 -4.69 -0.49
CA THR A 232 6.82 -3.66 0.56
C THR A 232 8.19 -3.56 1.23
N LEU A 233 8.49 -2.41 1.85
CA LEU A 233 9.62 -2.23 2.77
C LEU A 233 9.10 -2.04 4.20
N PRO A 234 9.90 -2.39 5.22
CA PRO A 234 9.54 -2.25 6.63
C PRO A 234 9.50 -0.77 7.05
N PRO A 235 8.66 -0.42 8.04
CA PRO A 235 8.69 0.90 8.65
C PRO A 235 10.06 1.19 9.28
N THR A 236 10.47 2.46 9.23
CA THR A 236 11.68 2.94 9.90
C THR A 236 11.25 3.75 11.11
N ASP A 237 10.99 3.09 12.25
CA ASP A 237 10.40 3.70 13.44
C ASP A 237 11.44 3.93 14.56
N SER A 238 12.65 4.34 14.18
CA SER A 238 13.80 4.37 15.09
C SER A 238 14.23 5.78 15.48
N SER A 239 14.73 5.94 16.71
CA SER A 239 15.39 7.17 17.16
C SER A 239 16.91 7.09 16.97
N GLY A 240 17.49 7.97 16.15
CA GLY A 240 18.95 8.08 15.99
C GLY A 240 19.63 7.05 15.07
N SER A 241 18.89 6.43 14.14
CA SER A 241 19.40 5.34 13.28
C SER A 241 19.60 5.77 11.83
N SER A 242 20.55 5.15 11.13
CA SER A 242 20.85 5.46 9.72
C SER A 242 20.63 4.26 8.81
N SER A 243 19.71 4.37 7.84
CA SER A 243 19.39 3.27 6.93
C SER A 243 19.65 3.63 5.47
N SER A 244 20.25 2.74 4.68
CA SER A 244 20.46 2.92 3.24
C SER A 244 19.88 1.74 2.48
N PHE A 245 19.05 2.02 1.48
CA PHE A 245 18.35 1.02 0.68
C PHE A 245 18.68 1.21 -0.80
N PHE A 246 19.37 0.26 -1.41
CA PHE A 246 19.66 0.18 -2.84
C PHE A 246 18.84 -0.95 -3.45
N LEU A 247 17.71 -0.61 -4.06
CA LEU A 247 16.73 -1.59 -4.54
C LEU A 247 16.56 -1.53 -6.05
N SER A 248 16.76 -2.69 -6.69
CA SER A 248 16.33 -2.92 -8.07
C SER A 248 15.22 -3.96 -8.06
N ASN A 249 13.98 -3.51 -8.30
CA ASN A 249 12.80 -4.38 -8.26
C ASN A 249 11.89 -4.21 -9.47
N LYS A 250 11.09 -5.24 -9.74
CA LYS A 250 10.07 -5.24 -10.79
C LYS A 250 8.68 -4.85 -10.31
N VAL A 251 8.34 -5.02 -9.02
CA VAL A 251 6.96 -4.95 -8.53
C VAL A 251 6.75 -4.11 -7.26
N LEU A 252 7.77 -3.39 -6.79
CA LEU A 252 7.59 -2.51 -5.62
C LEU A 252 6.60 -1.38 -5.97
N THR A 253 5.46 -1.34 -5.26
CA THR A 253 4.35 -0.41 -5.53
C THR A 253 4.28 0.76 -4.56
N THR A 254 4.83 0.62 -3.35
CA THR A 254 4.81 1.65 -2.30
C THR A 254 6.10 1.64 -1.48
N LEU A 255 6.43 2.76 -0.83
CA LEU A 255 7.44 2.84 0.22
C LEU A 255 6.76 3.10 1.58
N PRO A 256 7.36 2.66 2.69
CA PRO A 256 6.83 2.83 4.04
C PRO A 256 7.00 4.27 4.53
N PRO A 257 6.12 4.74 5.43
CA PRO A 257 6.28 6.04 6.07
C PRO A 257 7.61 6.11 6.84
N THR A 258 8.22 7.29 6.85
CA THR A 258 9.41 7.57 7.66
C THR A 258 8.97 8.32 8.90
N ASP A 259 8.61 7.61 9.95
CA ASP A 259 8.11 8.18 11.21
C ASP A 259 9.22 8.09 12.27
N SER A 260 10.28 8.88 12.13
CA SER A 260 11.45 8.80 13.01
C SER A 260 11.87 10.15 13.58
N SER A 261 12.43 10.13 14.79
CA SER A 261 13.08 11.29 15.41
C SER A 261 14.61 11.13 15.38
N GLY A 262 15.32 11.98 14.64
CA GLY A 262 16.79 11.94 14.60
C GLY A 262 17.43 10.90 13.68
N SER A 263 16.70 10.31 12.72
CA SER A 263 17.20 9.22 11.87
C SER A 263 17.51 9.67 10.44
N SER A 264 18.47 9.03 9.77
CA SER A 264 18.85 9.37 8.39
C SER A 264 18.62 8.20 7.43
N SER A 265 17.78 8.36 6.40
CA SER A 265 17.44 7.28 5.47
C SER A 265 17.78 7.64 4.02
N SER A 266 18.51 6.77 3.30
CA SER A 266 18.81 6.96 1.88
C SER A 266 18.20 5.85 1.04
N PHE A 267 17.45 6.19 0.00
CA PHE A 267 16.75 5.26 -0.88
C PHE A 267 17.21 5.44 -2.32
N PHE A 268 17.86 4.43 -2.89
CA PHE A 268 18.24 4.34 -4.29
C PHE A 268 17.35 3.29 -4.97
N LEU A 269 16.38 3.75 -5.75
CA LEU A 269 15.29 2.91 -6.26
C LEU A 269 15.26 2.93 -7.78
N SER A 270 15.38 1.75 -8.39
CA SER A 270 15.10 1.53 -9.81
C SER A 270 13.93 0.55 -9.95
N ASN A 271 12.72 1.08 -10.12
CA ASN A 271 11.49 0.30 -10.20
C ASN A 271 10.71 0.52 -11.49
N LYS A 272 9.90 -0.48 -11.85
CA LYS A 272 9.03 -0.41 -13.04
C LYS A 272 7.63 0.15 -12.77
N VAL A 273 7.13 0.06 -11.53
CA VAL A 273 5.71 0.25 -11.18
C VAL A 273 5.48 1.10 -9.93
N LEU A 274 6.51 1.76 -9.40
CA LEU A 274 6.34 2.65 -8.24
C LEU A 274 5.51 3.88 -8.67
N THR A 275 4.32 4.03 -8.10
CA THR A 275 3.34 5.07 -8.47
C THR A 275 3.28 6.22 -7.48
N THR A 276 3.60 6.00 -6.21
CA THR A 276 3.55 7.02 -5.15
C THR A 276 4.72 6.87 -4.16
N LEU A 277 5.05 7.96 -3.48
CA LEU A 277 5.99 8.00 -2.36
C LEU A 277 5.22 8.40 -1.08
N PRO A 278 5.61 7.92 0.10
CA PRO A 278 4.98 8.22 1.38
C PRO A 278 5.33 9.65 1.87
N PRO A 279 4.46 10.25 2.71
CA PRO A 279 4.77 11.51 3.40
C PRO A 279 5.98 11.34 4.33
N THR A 280 6.79 12.40 4.47
CA THR A 280 7.96 12.42 5.38
C THR A 280 7.59 13.17 6.67
N ASP A 281 6.93 12.48 7.60
CA ASP A 281 6.47 13.07 8.86
C ASP A 281 7.48 12.76 9.97
N SER A 282 8.56 13.53 10.08
CA SER A 282 9.62 13.26 11.05
C SER A 282 10.15 14.52 11.72
N SER A 283 10.46 14.52 13.01
CA SER A 283 11.16 15.64 13.66
C SER A 283 12.66 15.33 13.82
N GLY A 284 13.54 16.01 13.06
CA GLY A 284 14.99 15.85 13.19
C GLY A 284 15.65 14.81 12.27
N SER A 285 14.96 14.33 11.23
CA SER A 285 15.43 13.21 10.38
C SER A 285 15.82 13.68 8.97
N SER A 286 16.79 13.02 8.33
CA SER A 286 17.26 13.38 6.99
C SER A 286 17.04 12.25 5.98
N SER A 287 16.22 12.46 4.95
CA SER A 287 15.92 11.43 3.94
C SER A 287 16.43 11.82 2.55
N SER A 288 17.11 10.92 1.84
CA SER A 288 17.56 11.15 0.46
C SER A 288 16.98 10.10 -0.48
N PHE A 289 16.33 10.52 -1.55
CA PHE A 289 15.68 9.63 -2.52
C PHE A 289 16.28 9.81 -3.90
N PHE A 290 16.87 8.75 -4.45
CA PHE A 290 17.38 8.66 -5.81
C PHE A 290 16.49 7.71 -6.61
N LEU A 291 15.65 8.25 -7.48
CA LEU A 291 14.57 7.51 -8.14
C LEU A 291 14.76 7.49 -9.65
N SER A 292 14.81 6.29 -10.23
CA SER A 292 14.73 6.07 -11.68
C SER A 292 13.57 5.15 -12.00
N ASN A 293 12.38 5.74 -12.22
CA ASN A 293 11.11 5.03 -12.38
C ASN A 293 10.43 5.32 -13.72
N LYS A 294 9.61 4.38 -14.17
CA LYS A 294 8.85 4.52 -15.42
C LYS A 294 7.50 5.23 -15.28
N VAL A 295 6.86 5.19 -14.11
CA VAL A 295 5.42 5.53 -13.94
C VAL A 295 5.16 6.41 -12.68
N LEU A 296 6.19 7.01 -12.09
CA LEU A 296 5.99 7.88 -10.92
C LEU A 296 5.29 9.18 -11.35
N THR A 297 4.08 9.45 -10.83
CA THR A 297 3.23 10.57 -11.26
C THR A 297 3.25 11.75 -10.29
N THR A 298 3.48 11.54 -8.99
CA THR A 298 3.47 12.59 -7.94
C THR A 298 4.56 12.37 -6.88
N LEU A 299 5.00 13.46 -6.23
CA LEU A 299 5.90 13.44 -5.06
C LEU A 299 5.12 13.84 -3.78
N PRO A 300 5.54 13.38 -2.59
CA PRO A 300 4.85 13.65 -1.34
C PRO A 300 5.28 15.01 -0.76
N PRO A 301 4.43 15.66 0.04
CA PRO A 301 4.80 16.89 0.74
C PRO A 301 5.85 16.63 1.84
N THR A 302 6.73 17.61 2.08
CA THR A 302 7.77 17.56 3.11
C THR A 302 7.32 18.31 4.36
N ASP A 303 6.67 17.62 5.29
CA ASP A 303 6.11 18.24 6.49
C ASP A 303 7.02 18.01 7.68
N SER A 304 7.96 18.91 7.98
CA SER A 304 8.60 18.84 9.30
C SER A 304 9.48 20.00 9.72
N SER A 305 9.34 20.38 10.99
CA SER A 305 10.30 21.20 11.72
C SER A 305 11.55 20.38 12.06
N GLY A 306 12.68 20.66 11.41
CA GLY A 306 14.00 20.11 11.73
C GLY A 306 14.46 18.90 10.91
N SER A 307 13.74 18.50 9.86
CA SER A 307 14.08 17.37 8.99
C SER A 307 14.43 17.84 7.58
N SER A 308 15.33 17.13 6.88
CA SER A 308 15.77 17.48 5.51
C SER A 308 15.57 16.34 4.53
N SER A 309 14.74 16.55 3.49
CA SER A 309 14.48 15.57 2.43
C SER A 309 15.09 16.04 1.10
N SER A 310 15.90 15.20 0.45
CA SER A 310 16.50 15.46 -0.86
C SER A 310 15.99 14.48 -1.91
N PHE A 311 15.57 14.96 -3.09
CA PHE A 311 15.06 14.13 -4.17
C PHE A 311 15.87 14.31 -5.45
N PHE A 312 16.39 13.20 -6.01
CA PHE A 312 17.09 13.13 -7.28
C PHE A 312 16.28 12.22 -8.23
N LEU A 313 15.71 12.79 -9.28
CA LEU A 313 14.70 12.13 -10.12
C LEU A 313 15.18 11.98 -11.57
N SER A 314 14.98 10.79 -12.12
CA SER A 314 15.13 10.50 -13.55
C SER A 314 13.93 9.67 -14.03
N ASN A 315 12.77 10.33 -14.17
CA ASN A 315 11.47 9.71 -14.46
C ASN A 315 10.91 10.16 -15.82
N LYS A 316 10.06 9.31 -16.45
CA LYS A 316 9.48 9.60 -17.78
C LYS A 316 8.10 10.30 -17.77
N VAL A 317 7.37 10.32 -16.65
CA VAL A 317 5.92 10.70 -16.59
C VAL A 317 5.58 11.58 -15.37
N LEU A 318 6.53 12.35 -14.84
CA LEU A 318 6.28 13.20 -13.67
C LEU A 318 5.46 14.44 -14.06
N THR A 319 4.29 14.65 -13.43
CA THR A 319 3.35 15.73 -13.82
C THR A 319 3.26 16.91 -12.86
N THR A 320 3.67 16.78 -11.59
CA THR A 320 3.62 17.86 -10.56
C THR A 320 4.72 17.75 -9.49
N LEU A 321 5.11 18.87 -8.85
CA LEU A 321 6.08 18.96 -7.73
C LEU A 321 5.45 19.65 -6.48
N PRO A 322 5.73 19.20 -5.24
CA PRO A 322 5.24 19.81 -4.00
C PRO A 322 6.17 20.94 -3.49
N PRO A 323 5.65 21.93 -2.73
CA PRO A 323 6.43 23.04 -2.20
C PRO A 323 7.16 22.71 -0.87
N THR A 324 8.35 23.26 -0.69
CA THR A 324 9.19 23.23 0.53
C THR A 324 9.03 24.53 1.33
N ASP A 325 8.65 24.49 2.62
CA ASP A 325 9.46 25.06 3.73
C ASP A 325 8.84 25.04 5.14
N SER A 326 9.76 25.13 6.11
CA SER A 326 9.70 25.09 7.57
C SER A 326 8.85 26.14 8.33
N SER A 327 8.18 25.73 9.42
CA SER A 327 7.97 26.42 10.73
C SER A 327 6.61 26.06 11.38
N GLY A 328 6.60 25.00 12.20
CA GLY A 328 5.40 24.37 12.75
C GLY A 328 4.54 25.17 13.75
N SER A 329 4.89 26.42 14.09
CA SER A 329 4.08 27.30 14.96
C SER A 329 3.37 28.43 14.22
N SER A 330 3.76 28.70 12.97
CA SER A 330 3.24 29.79 12.14
C SER A 330 2.71 29.31 10.79
N SER A 331 2.59 27.99 10.62
CA SER A 331 2.14 27.38 9.37
C SER A 331 0.81 26.64 9.47
N CYS A 332 -0.07 26.86 8.49
CA CYS A 332 -1.37 26.23 8.35
C CYS A 332 -1.41 24.98 7.48
N TRP A 333 -0.26 24.56 6.96
CA TRP A 333 -0.13 23.32 6.22
C TRP A 333 -0.59 22.11 7.06
N GLY A 334 -1.50 21.29 6.50
CA GLY A 334 -2.12 20.14 7.18
C GLY A 334 -3.01 20.48 8.39
N LYS A 335 -3.22 21.77 8.67
CA LYS A 335 -3.90 22.27 9.89
C LYS A 335 -5.11 23.15 9.58
N CYS A 336 -5.52 23.23 8.32
CA CYS A 336 -6.71 23.96 7.90
C CYS A 336 -7.96 23.41 8.59
N ASN A 337 -8.81 24.31 9.12
CA ASN A 337 -10.03 23.97 9.86
C ASN A 337 -9.83 23.28 11.23
N SER A 338 -8.63 23.29 11.80
CA SER A 338 -8.39 22.74 13.15
C SER A 338 -9.15 23.52 14.24
N ALA A 339 -9.70 22.83 15.24
CA ALA A 339 -10.36 23.49 16.39
C ALA A 339 -9.44 24.55 17.04
N TYR A 340 -10.04 25.60 17.61
CA TYR A 340 -9.30 26.70 18.23
C TYR A 340 -8.42 26.19 19.38
N ASP A 341 -7.12 26.47 19.32
CA ASP A 341 -6.16 26.06 20.35
C ASP A 341 -5.46 27.29 20.94
N ARG A 342 -5.73 27.55 22.22
CA ARG A 342 -5.19 28.70 22.96
C ARG A 342 -3.68 28.62 23.19
N LYS A 343 -3.06 27.45 23.01
CA LYS A 343 -1.61 27.27 23.15
C LYS A 343 -0.84 27.70 21.89
N ARG A 344 -1.53 27.98 20.78
CA ARG A 344 -0.92 28.41 19.51
C ARG A 344 -0.81 29.93 19.42
N GLN A 345 0.28 30.38 18.80
CA GLN A 345 0.52 31.80 18.54
C GLN A 345 -0.43 32.36 17.46
N CYS A 346 -0.92 31.51 16.56
CA CYS A 346 -1.86 31.85 15.51
C CYS A 346 -2.77 30.65 15.19
N GLN A 347 -3.89 30.92 14.52
CA GLN A 347 -4.94 29.97 14.23
C GLN A 347 -5.02 29.70 12.72
N CYS A 348 -5.37 28.46 12.37
CA CYS A 348 -5.51 27.98 10.99
C CYS A 348 -6.94 27.52 10.65
N ASN A 349 -7.91 28.06 11.39
CA ASN A 349 -9.32 27.85 11.14
C ASN A 349 -9.95 29.10 10.55
N SER A 350 -11.11 28.91 9.92
CA SER A 350 -11.90 29.97 9.28
C SER A 350 -12.31 31.12 10.20
N LEU A 351 -12.20 30.95 11.53
CA LEU A 351 -12.49 32.01 12.50
C LEU A 351 -11.30 32.93 12.77
N CYS A 352 -10.08 32.56 12.37
CA CYS A 352 -8.87 33.32 12.70
C CYS A 352 -8.89 34.76 12.15
N GLY A 353 -9.55 34.99 11.01
CA GLY A 353 -9.67 36.30 10.39
C GLY A 353 -10.51 37.25 11.24
N ASN A 354 -11.55 36.73 11.89
CA ASN A 354 -12.42 37.50 12.79
C ASN A 354 -11.71 37.90 14.08
N TYR A 355 -10.75 37.07 14.54
CA TYR A 355 -9.97 37.32 15.76
C TYR A 355 -8.61 37.97 15.49
N GLY A 356 -8.27 38.26 14.23
CA GLY A 356 -7.00 38.88 13.84
C GLY A 356 -5.77 38.05 14.21
N ASN A 357 -5.91 36.73 14.33
CA ASN A 357 -4.85 35.83 14.80
C ASN A 357 -4.56 34.70 13.81
N CYS A 358 -4.82 34.91 12.52
CA CYS A 358 -4.44 33.95 11.48
C CYS A 358 -2.93 33.74 11.41
N CYS A 359 -2.51 32.52 11.10
CA CYS A 359 -1.11 32.30 10.79
C CYS A 359 -0.72 33.00 9.49
N PRO A 360 0.54 33.46 9.35
CA PRO A 360 1.00 34.23 8.19
C PRO A 360 0.76 33.57 6.83
N ASP A 361 0.75 32.23 6.79
CA ASP A 361 0.54 31.43 5.58
C ASP A 361 -0.88 30.88 5.45
N TYR A 362 -1.82 31.33 6.29
CA TYR A 362 -3.21 30.86 6.26
C TYR A 362 -3.84 31.09 4.88
N SER A 363 -3.59 32.25 4.27
CA SER A 363 -4.11 32.59 2.94
C SER A 363 -3.44 31.81 1.81
N THR A 364 -2.23 31.27 2.00
CA THR A 364 -1.53 30.50 0.96
C THR A 364 -1.75 28.99 1.13
N GLN A 365 -1.73 28.48 2.36
CA GLN A 365 -1.90 27.04 2.64
C GLN A 365 -3.36 26.63 2.82
N CYS A 366 -4.19 27.49 3.43
CA CYS A 366 -5.64 27.23 3.54
C CYS A 366 -6.45 28.06 2.54
N GLY A 367 -5.87 29.06 1.89
CA GLY A 367 -6.54 29.81 0.84
C GLY A 367 -6.63 29.05 -0.49
N TYR A 368 -5.87 27.98 -0.70
CA TYR A 368 -6.08 27.03 -1.80
C TYR A 368 -7.03 25.87 -1.46
N VAL A 369 -7.35 25.68 -0.17
CA VAL A 369 -8.50 24.88 0.28
C VAL A 369 -9.76 25.77 0.38
N SER A 370 -9.71 26.97 -0.20
CA SER A 370 -10.85 27.87 -0.35
C SER A 370 -11.57 27.67 -1.69
N SER A 371 -11.90 26.43 -2.01
CA SER A 371 -13.07 26.11 -2.83
C SER A 371 -13.46 24.68 -2.51
N TYR A 372 -13.91 24.42 -1.27
CA TYR A 372 -15.02 23.49 -1.02
C TYR A 372 -15.41 23.32 0.46
N VAL A 373 -16.21 24.29 0.95
CA VAL A 373 -17.41 24.17 1.81
C VAL A 373 -17.28 23.46 3.18
N GLY A 374 -17.69 24.01 4.32
CA GLY A 374 -18.56 25.16 4.63
C GLY A 374 -18.58 25.39 6.16
N SER A 375 -19.17 26.44 6.74
CA SER A 375 -20.53 26.91 6.48
C SER A 375 -20.78 28.28 7.13
N SER A 376 -21.60 29.10 6.44
CA SER A 376 -22.36 30.28 6.90
C SER A 376 -21.54 31.39 7.58
N THR A 377 -21.33 32.58 7.01
CA THR A 377 -22.28 33.50 6.36
C THR A 377 -21.50 34.52 5.53
N SER A 378 -21.91 34.79 4.28
CA SER A 378 -21.51 35.93 3.41
C SER A 378 -20.00 36.05 3.11
N ALA A 379 -19.49 36.41 1.94
CA ALA A 379 -20.01 36.87 0.67
C ALA A 379 -18.84 36.76 -0.33
N TRP A 380 -19.16 36.78 -1.62
CA TRP A 380 -18.33 37.39 -2.67
C TRP A 380 -16.83 37.01 -2.71
N THR A 381 -16.47 36.22 -3.72
CA THR A 381 -15.26 36.53 -4.49
C THR A 381 -15.22 38.05 -4.72
N GLY A 382 -14.08 38.69 -4.51
CA GLY A 382 -13.91 40.15 -4.60
C GLY A 382 -14.16 40.78 -5.99
N SER A 383 -14.89 40.07 -6.84
CA SER A 383 -15.58 40.53 -8.04
C SER A 383 -16.96 39.89 -7.97
N GLY A 384 -18.05 40.67 -7.90
CA GLY A 384 -19.40 40.20 -7.58
C GLY A 384 -20.08 39.25 -8.60
N SER A 385 -19.39 38.22 -9.07
CA SER A 385 -19.84 37.21 -10.04
C SER A 385 -19.79 35.81 -9.41
N CYS A 386 -20.78 34.99 -9.74
CA CYS A 386 -20.82 33.58 -9.40
C CYS A 386 -19.75 32.78 -10.18
N MET A 387 -19.55 31.51 -9.81
CA MET A 387 -18.69 30.59 -10.57
C MET A 387 -19.15 30.48 -12.03
N ASP A 388 -18.24 30.16 -12.94
CA ASP A 388 -18.65 29.90 -14.32
C ASP A 388 -19.42 28.58 -14.44
N PHE A 389 -20.32 28.50 -15.42
CA PHE A 389 -21.15 27.30 -15.64
C PHE A 389 -20.30 26.04 -15.88
N SER A 390 -19.15 26.18 -16.53
CA SER A 390 -18.24 25.04 -16.76
C SER A 390 -17.59 24.57 -15.46
N ASP A 391 -17.18 25.51 -14.61
CA ASP A 391 -16.51 25.22 -13.34
C ASP A 391 -17.47 24.55 -12.37
N VAL A 392 -18.70 25.06 -12.21
CA VAL A 392 -19.68 24.41 -11.33
C VAL A 392 -20.04 22.99 -11.81
N THR A 393 -20.05 22.73 -13.11
CA THR A 393 -20.35 21.38 -13.61
C THR A 393 -19.22 20.38 -13.39
N GLU A 394 -17.96 20.84 -13.46
CA GLU A 394 -16.81 20.01 -13.10
C GLU A 394 -16.73 19.82 -11.59
N GLU A 395 -17.02 20.87 -10.82
CA GLU A 395 -17.17 20.80 -9.37
C GLU A 395 -18.25 19.79 -8.93
N LEU A 396 -19.40 19.73 -9.61
CA LEU A 396 -20.42 18.71 -9.35
C LEU A 396 -19.85 17.30 -9.55
N TRP A 397 -19.01 17.12 -10.56
CA TRP A 397 -18.33 15.86 -10.83
C TRP A 397 -17.32 15.54 -9.72
N ASP A 398 -16.47 16.47 -9.33
CA ASP A 398 -15.47 16.24 -8.29
C ASP A 398 -16.11 15.94 -6.92
N ASN A 399 -17.28 16.51 -6.64
CA ASN A 399 -18.01 16.30 -5.39
C ASN A 399 -18.97 15.10 -5.41
N ASP A 400 -19.09 14.37 -6.52
CA ASP A 400 -19.84 13.11 -6.57
C ASP A 400 -19.06 11.97 -5.91
N VAL A 401 -18.90 12.06 -4.58
CA VAL A 401 -18.18 11.09 -3.74
C VAL A 401 -18.81 9.70 -3.75
N ASN A 402 -20.08 9.59 -4.18
CA ASN A 402 -20.79 8.32 -4.32
C ASN A 402 -20.60 7.69 -5.71
N ARG A 403 -19.97 8.38 -6.67
CA ARG A 403 -19.65 7.82 -7.99
C ARG A 403 -18.85 6.54 -7.87
N LEU A 404 -19.21 5.55 -8.66
CA LEU A 404 -18.47 4.29 -8.75
C LEU A 404 -17.28 4.40 -9.73
N SER A 405 -16.22 3.65 -9.45
CA SER A 405 -15.04 3.59 -10.30
C SER A 405 -15.17 2.56 -11.42
N THR A 406 -14.23 2.55 -12.36
CA THR A 406 -14.22 1.57 -13.46
C THR A 406 -14.00 0.13 -13.00
N SER A 407 -13.42 -0.09 -11.82
CA SER A 407 -13.34 -1.43 -11.21
C SER A 407 -14.64 -1.86 -10.54
N ASP A 408 -15.49 -0.91 -10.14
CA ASP A 408 -16.75 -1.18 -9.44
C ASP A 408 -17.88 -1.49 -10.43
N VAL A 409 -17.80 -0.95 -11.66
CA VAL A 409 -18.77 -1.20 -12.73
C VAL A 409 -18.01 -1.40 -14.03
N THR A 410 -18.06 -2.61 -14.56
CA THR A 410 -17.43 -2.97 -15.84
C THR A 410 -18.51 -3.22 -16.89
N ILE A 411 -18.41 -2.50 -18.00
CA ILE A 411 -19.29 -2.68 -19.15
C ILE A 411 -18.64 -3.53 -20.25
N ASN A 412 -19.49 -4.16 -21.05
CA ASN A 412 -19.19 -4.89 -22.26
C ASN A 412 -19.89 -4.21 -23.43
N ASP A 413 -19.16 -3.29 -24.08
CA ASP A 413 -19.67 -2.36 -25.10
C ASP A 413 -20.10 -3.02 -26.42
N GLN A 414 -19.57 -4.21 -26.72
CA GLN A 414 -19.99 -5.07 -27.85
C GLN A 414 -20.07 -4.34 -29.20
N ALA A 415 -21.11 -4.60 -30.00
CA ALA A 415 -21.18 -4.18 -31.39
C ALA A 415 -21.88 -2.84 -31.56
N SER A 416 -21.44 -2.07 -32.56
CA SER A 416 -22.15 -0.87 -32.99
C SER A 416 -23.41 -1.23 -33.76
N VAL A 417 -24.53 -0.58 -33.40
CA VAL A 417 -25.80 -0.64 -34.11
C VAL A 417 -26.10 0.70 -34.76
N GLY A 418 -26.52 0.65 -36.03
CA GLY A 418 -26.84 1.84 -36.79
C GLY A 418 -28.11 2.52 -36.29
N ARG A 419 -28.28 3.81 -36.58
CA ARG A 419 -29.45 4.61 -36.15
C ARG A 419 -30.81 4.06 -36.60
N THR A 420 -30.82 3.19 -37.60
CA THR A 420 -32.02 2.54 -38.15
C THR A 420 -31.99 1.01 -38.05
N ASP A 421 -30.92 0.44 -37.49
CA ASP A 421 -30.70 -1.01 -37.43
C ASP A 421 -31.07 -1.55 -36.04
N PHE A 422 -32.23 -2.19 -35.93
CA PHE A 422 -32.77 -2.78 -34.68
C PHE A 422 -32.57 -4.29 -34.59
N ARG A 423 -31.49 -4.79 -35.18
CA ARG A 423 -31.05 -6.15 -34.98
C ARG A 423 -30.18 -6.21 -33.73
N ASP A 424 -30.47 -7.20 -32.90
CA ASP A 424 -29.57 -7.56 -31.81
C ASP A 424 -28.22 -8.01 -32.40
N LYS A 425 -27.17 -7.26 -32.07
CA LYS A 425 -25.77 -7.56 -32.43
C LYS A 425 -24.90 -7.79 -31.19
N SER A 426 -25.51 -7.83 -30.01
CA SER A 426 -24.82 -7.80 -28.72
C SER A 426 -25.45 -8.83 -27.79
N TYR A 427 -25.08 -10.09 -28.00
CA TYR A 427 -25.72 -11.25 -27.33
C TYR A 427 -25.38 -11.39 -25.83
N LYS A 428 -24.68 -10.44 -25.23
CA LYS A 428 -24.36 -10.40 -23.80
C LYS A 428 -24.92 -9.12 -23.18
N ASN A 429 -25.06 -9.14 -21.87
CA ASN A 429 -25.39 -7.95 -21.09
C ASN A 429 -24.34 -6.84 -21.31
N LEU A 430 -24.81 -5.60 -21.32
CA LEU A 430 -23.98 -4.40 -21.29
C LEU A 430 -23.20 -4.35 -19.98
N PHE A 431 -23.81 -4.63 -18.84
CA PHE A 431 -23.13 -4.67 -17.55
C PHE A 431 -22.58 -6.07 -17.31
N SER A 432 -21.26 -6.21 -17.38
CA SER A 432 -20.57 -7.48 -17.11
C SER A 432 -20.27 -7.69 -15.63
N TYR A 433 -20.19 -6.60 -14.86
CA TYR A 433 -19.96 -6.62 -13.41
C TYR A 433 -20.41 -5.29 -12.79
N VAL A 434 -21.05 -5.38 -11.62
CA VAL A 434 -21.36 -4.26 -10.72
C VAL A 434 -21.08 -4.72 -9.28
N ASP A 435 -20.31 -3.93 -8.53
CA ASP A 435 -20.10 -4.13 -7.10
C ASP A 435 -21.31 -3.65 -6.31
N GLU A 436 -22.30 -4.54 -6.14
CA GLU A 436 -23.54 -4.22 -5.44
C GLU A 436 -23.34 -3.85 -3.97
N ALA A 437 -22.21 -4.22 -3.35
CA ALA A 437 -21.92 -3.81 -1.98
C ALA A 437 -21.81 -2.28 -1.85
N LYS A 438 -21.38 -1.59 -2.92
CA LYS A 438 -21.30 -0.12 -2.97
C LYS A 438 -22.65 0.56 -3.21
N LEU A 439 -23.68 -0.20 -3.62
CA LEU A 439 -25.05 0.29 -3.75
C LEU A 439 -25.78 0.37 -2.40
N ASN A 440 -25.14 0.01 -1.29
CA ASN A 440 -25.69 0.15 0.07
C ASN A 440 -25.63 1.58 0.63
N ALA A 441 -25.01 2.53 -0.08
CA ALA A 441 -25.03 3.93 0.35
C ALA A 441 -26.45 4.50 0.23
N SER A 442 -26.82 5.39 1.15
CA SER A 442 -28.19 5.92 1.27
C SER A 442 -28.74 6.45 -0.05
N VAL A 443 -27.93 7.19 -0.81
CA VAL A 443 -28.31 7.75 -2.12
C VAL A 443 -28.80 6.70 -3.12
N TYR A 444 -28.22 5.49 -3.10
CA TYR A 444 -28.60 4.38 -3.97
C TYR A 444 -29.77 3.60 -3.39
N THR A 445 -29.77 3.30 -2.08
CA THR A 445 -30.86 2.52 -1.46
C THR A 445 -32.19 3.26 -1.54
N THR A 446 -32.21 4.58 -1.28
CA THR A 446 -33.44 5.37 -1.41
C THR A 446 -33.86 5.56 -2.86
N TYR A 447 -32.92 5.54 -3.79
CA TYR A 447 -33.22 5.56 -5.23
C TYR A 447 -33.86 4.24 -5.69
N LEU A 448 -33.30 3.10 -5.28
CA LEU A 448 -33.80 1.78 -5.63
C LEU A 448 -35.22 1.54 -5.09
N ALA A 449 -35.53 2.10 -3.92
CA ALA A 449 -36.87 2.09 -3.33
C ALA A 449 -37.91 2.92 -4.11
N LEU A 450 -37.50 3.70 -5.11
CA LEU A 450 -38.44 4.42 -6.00
C LEU A 450 -38.76 3.65 -7.27
N LEU A 451 -38.06 2.54 -7.56
CA LEU A 451 -38.20 1.84 -8.85
C LEU A 451 -39.54 1.11 -9.00
N ASP A 452 -40.20 0.74 -7.91
CA ASP A 452 -41.50 0.07 -7.87
C ASP A 452 -42.68 1.02 -7.64
N ASN A 453 -42.41 2.31 -7.44
CA ASN A 453 -43.43 3.33 -7.17
C ASN A 453 -44.25 3.75 -8.39
N TYR A 454 -43.76 3.51 -9.61
CA TYR A 454 -44.33 4.09 -10.82
C TYR A 454 -44.87 3.04 -11.79
N ASP A 455 -46.04 3.30 -12.39
CA ASP A 455 -46.57 2.48 -13.48
C ASP A 455 -45.91 2.87 -14.81
N ARG A 456 -45.19 1.92 -15.40
CA ARG A 456 -44.48 2.10 -16.67
C ARG A 456 -45.42 2.36 -17.86
N ASN A 457 -46.71 2.06 -17.73
CA ASN A 457 -47.72 2.29 -18.77
C ASN A 457 -48.41 3.65 -18.59
N LYS A 458 -48.34 4.47 -19.64
CA LYS A 458 -49.01 5.78 -19.67
C LYS A 458 -50.51 5.67 -19.90
N GLY A 459 -51.24 6.72 -19.51
CA GLY A 459 -52.65 6.91 -19.84
C GLY A 459 -53.62 6.62 -18.69
N HIS A 460 -53.13 6.25 -17.51
CA HIS A 460 -53.91 6.11 -16.29
C HIS A 460 -53.46 7.15 -15.26
N PRO A 461 -54.39 7.81 -14.54
CA PRO A 461 -54.01 8.72 -13.45
C PRO A 461 -53.21 7.95 -12.39
N GLU A 462 -51.98 8.39 -12.15
CA GLU A 462 -51.14 7.81 -11.11
C GLU A 462 -51.63 8.29 -9.73
N ARG A 463 -51.83 7.36 -8.80
CA ARG A 463 -52.29 7.68 -7.45
C ARG A 463 -51.12 7.55 -6.49
N VAL A 464 -50.47 8.69 -6.21
CA VAL A 464 -49.37 8.75 -5.25
C VAL A 464 -49.85 8.33 -3.85
N THR A 465 -49.33 7.20 -3.36
CA THR A 465 -49.63 6.70 -2.02
C THR A 465 -48.84 7.47 -0.96
N PRO A 466 -49.27 7.47 0.32
CA PRO A 466 -48.47 8.07 1.40
C PRO A 466 -47.08 7.44 1.55
N GLN A 467 -46.93 6.16 1.18
CA GLN A 467 -45.65 5.45 1.20
C GLN A 467 -44.74 5.96 0.08
N GLU A 468 -45.23 6.02 -1.17
CA GLU A 468 -44.47 6.55 -2.31
C GLU A 468 -43.96 7.96 -2.03
N LYS A 469 -44.82 8.81 -1.45
CA LYS A 469 -44.43 10.15 -1.02
C LYS A 469 -43.34 10.14 0.06
N ALA A 470 -43.39 9.21 1.00
CA ALA A 470 -42.37 9.08 2.04
C ALA A 470 -41.01 8.60 1.46
N GLU A 471 -41.04 7.73 0.46
CA GLU A 471 -39.83 7.28 -0.27
C GLU A 471 -39.24 8.42 -1.12
N GLU A 472 -40.07 9.22 -1.80
CA GLU A 472 -39.62 10.43 -2.48
C GLU A 472 -38.98 11.43 -1.50
N ASP A 473 -39.59 11.62 -0.33
CA ASP A 473 -39.06 12.47 0.73
C ASP A 473 -37.70 11.97 1.23
N ALA A 474 -37.57 10.66 1.47
CA ALA A 474 -36.33 10.03 1.91
C ALA A 474 -35.22 10.11 0.85
N PHE A 475 -35.56 9.93 -0.43
CA PHE A 475 -34.61 10.11 -1.53
C PHE A 475 -34.11 11.54 -1.64
N LEU A 476 -35.03 12.52 -1.59
CA LEU A 476 -34.66 13.94 -1.60
C LEU A 476 -33.80 14.30 -0.39
N ASP A 477 -34.08 13.76 0.80
CA ASP A 477 -33.22 13.96 1.98
C ASP A 477 -31.82 13.37 1.78
N ALA A 478 -31.73 12.15 1.25
CA ALA A 478 -30.47 11.47 1.00
C ALA A 478 -29.58 12.24 0.00
N ILE A 479 -30.13 12.68 -1.14
CA ILE A 479 -29.34 13.41 -2.12
C ILE A 479 -29.03 14.84 -1.67
N MET A 480 -29.93 15.52 -0.95
CA MET A 480 -29.71 16.89 -0.46
C MET A 480 -28.63 16.99 0.61
N ALA A 481 -28.31 15.88 1.28
CA ALA A 481 -27.21 15.79 2.24
C ALA A 481 -25.82 15.65 1.57
N THR A 482 -25.76 15.44 0.25
CA THR A 482 -24.50 15.24 -0.47
C THR A 482 -23.80 16.56 -0.78
N LYS A 483 -22.46 16.51 -0.84
CA LYS A 483 -21.62 17.62 -1.27
C LYS A 483 -21.99 18.12 -2.68
N THR A 484 -22.34 17.21 -3.59
CA THR A 484 -22.87 17.51 -4.93
C THR A 484 -24.09 18.42 -4.87
N MET A 485 -25.04 18.15 -3.97
CA MET A 485 -26.26 18.95 -3.88
C MET A 485 -26.05 20.26 -3.13
N GLU A 486 -25.02 20.34 -2.27
CA GLU A 486 -24.54 21.59 -1.70
C GLU A 486 -23.90 22.50 -2.75
N THR A 487 -23.12 21.95 -3.69
CA THR A 487 -22.59 22.66 -4.87
C THR A 487 -23.73 23.25 -5.69
N LEU A 488 -24.73 22.42 -6.05
CA LEU A 488 -25.91 22.88 -6.79
C LEU A 488 -26.59 24.04 -6.07
N TYR A 489 -26.85 23.89 -4.76
CA TYR A 489 -27.47 24.93 -3.96
C TYR A 489 -26.67 26.22 -3.96
N GLY A 490 -25.36 26.14 -3.74
CA GLY A 490 -24.46 27.30 -3.68
C GLY A 490 -24.50 28.10 -4.97
N TYR A 491 -24.39 27.40 -6.11
CA TYR A 491 -24.44 28.02 -7.42
C TYR A 491 -25.81 28.64 -7.73
N LEU A 492 -26.90 27.87 -7.59
CA LEU A 492 -28.25 28.38 -7.85
C LEU A 492 -28.63 29.54 -6.94
N LYS A 493 -28.12 29.56 -5.70
CA LYS A 493 -28.34 30.68 -4.78
C LYS A 493 -27.59 31.93 -5.24
N CYS A 494 -26.33 31.78 -5.64
CA CYS A 494 -25.55 32.89 -6.15
C CYS A 494 -26.21 33.51 -7.40
N GLU A 495 -26.65 32.66 -8.32
CA GLU A 495 -27.37 33.04 -9.55
C GLU A 495 -28.81 33.55 -9.31
N GLY A 496 -29.24 33.65 -8.04
CA GLY A 496 -30.56 34.14 -7.66
C GLY A 496 -31.72 33.23 -8.05
N LYS A 497 -31.44 31.97 -8.45
CA LYS A 497 -32.44 30.98 -8.88
C LYS A 497 -33.16 30.31 -7.71
N VAL A 498 -32.49 30.20 -6.56
CA VAL A 498 -33.08 29.69 -5.31
C VAL A 498 -32.66 30.55 -4.12
N GLN A 499 -33.52 30.64 -3.11
CA GLN A 499 -33.25 31.49 -1.93
C GLN A 499 -32.74 30.68 -0.72
N SER A 500 -33.20 29.44 -0.57
CA SER A 500 -32.91 28.58 0.59
C SER A 500 -32.81 27.11 0.19
N LYS A 501 -32.23 26.27 1.05
CA LYS A 501 -32.22 24.81 0.84
C LYS A 501 -33.66 24.26 0.73
N SER A 502 -34.61 24.83 1.48
CA SER A 502 -36.05 24.49 1.35
C SER A 502 -36.61 24.85 -0.02
N ASN A 503 -36.28 26.02 -0.56
CA ASN A 503 -36.69 26.39 -1.91
C ASN A 503 -36.06 25.47 -2.96
N LEU A 504 -34.78 25.09 -2.82
CA LEU A 504 -34.16 24.09 -3.68
C LEU A 504 -34.93 22.76 -3.64
N ARG A 505 -35.31 22.27 -2.45
CA ARG A 505 -36.12 21.04 -2.33
C ARG A 505 -37.44 21.16 -3.11
N SER A 506 -38.16 22.27 -2.94
CA SER A 506 -39.41 22.52 -3.68
C SER A 506 -39.17 22.61 -5.20
N THR A 507 -38.07 23.23 -5.63
CA THR A 507 -37.68 23.30 -7.04
C THR A 507 -37.36 21.90 -7.60
N LEU A 508 -36.64 21.07 -6.86
CA LEU A 508 -36.35 19.69 -7.27
C LEU A 508 -37.65 18.88 -7.38
N ARG A 509 -38.59 19.03 -6.46
CA ARG A 509 -39.92 18.40 -6.56
C ARG A 509 -40.67 18.81 -7.82
N LEU A 510 -40.76 20.11 -8.05
CA LEU A 510 -41.43 20.65 -9.24
C LEU A 510 -40.81 20.12 -10.54
N ILE A 511 -39.48 20.07 -10.62
CA ILE A 511 -38.78 19.66 -11.83
C ILE A 511 -38.92 18.15 -12.05
N TRP A 512 -38.79 17.35 -10.99
CA TRP A 512 -38.60 15.90 -11.10
C TRP A 512 -39.84 15.07 -10.75
N PHE A 513 -40.59 15.43 -9.71
CA PHE A 513 -41.61 14.57 -9.11
C PHE A 513 -43.04 15.04 -9.37
N ASP A 514 -43.26 16.34 -9.60
CA ASP A 514 -44.59 16.85 -9.92
C ASP A 514 -45.08 16.23 -11.25
N LEU A 515 -46.27 15.64 -11.20
CA LEU A 515 -46.90 15.01 -12.35
C LEU A 515 -47.40 16.08 -13.32
N TYR A 516 -47.16 15.87 -14.61
CA TYR A 516 -47.63 16.74 -15.68
C TYR A 516 -48.33 15.94 -16.79
N LYS A 517 -49.07 16.65 -17.65
CA LYS A 517 -49.77 16.04 -18.80
C LYS A 517 -48.87 16.04 -20.02
N ARG A 518 -48.70 14.89 -20.67
CA ARG A 518 -47.80 14.77 -21.82
C ARG A 518 -48.45 15.08 -23.18
N SER A 519 -49.78 15.12 -23.25
CA SER A 519 -50.54 15.47 -24.46
C SER A 519 -51.57 16.55 -24.16
N SER A 520 -51.74 17.49 -25.10
CA SER A 520 -52.81 18.50 -25.07
C SER A 520 -54.22 17.91 -25.12
N SER A 521 -54.36 16.63 -25.47
CA SER A 521 -55.62 15.88 -25.50
C SER A 521 -55.80 14.87 -24.35
N GLY A 522 -54.82 14.74 -23.44
CA GLY A 522 -54.85 13.79 -22.32
C GLY A 522 -55.46 14.40 -21.05
N TYR A 523 -56.26 13.61 -20.31
CA TYR A 523 -56.87 14.06 -19.05
C TYR A 523 -56.04 13.72 -17.80
N ALA A 524 -55.14 12.74 -17.87
CA ALA A 524 -54.37 12.23 -16.73
C ALA A 524 -53.07 13.02 -16.50
N LEU A 525 -52.78 13.32 -15.24
CA LEU A 525 -51.43 13.63 -14.76
C LEU A 525 -50.77 12.28 -14.50
N ASP A 526 -49.91 11.83 -15.40
CA ASP A 526 -49.46 10.43 -15.50
C ASP A 526 -47.97 10.30 -15.84
N SER A 527 -47.22 11.40 -15.73
CA SER A 527 -45.78 11.36 -15.99
C SER A 527 -45.05 12.38 -15.15
N SER A 528 -43.89 11.98 -14.65
CA SER A 528 -42.92 12.87 -14.00
C SER A 528 -41.58 12.88 -14.75
N GLY A 529 -40.73 13.87 -14.46
CA GLY A 529 -39.38 13.92 -15.02
C GLY A 529 -38.50 12.79 -14.48
N PHE A 530 -38.70 12.44 -13.21
CA PHE A 530 -38.02 11.36 -12.52
C PHE A 530 -38.36 10.02 -13.13
N GLU A 531 -39.65 9.72 -13.29
CA GLU A 531 -40.10 8.50 -13.94
C GLU A 531 -39.51 8.40 -15.35
N HIS A 532 -39.64 9.41 -16.20
CA HIS A 532 -39.20 9.30 -17.58
C HIS A 532 -37.67 9.14 -17.73
N VAL A 533 -36.88 9.93 -16.98
CA VAL A 533 -35.42 9.96 -17.12
C VAL A 533 -34.78 8.85 -16.29
N MET A 534 -35.10 8.77 -15.00
CA MET A 534 -34.39 7.92 -14.07
C MET A 534 -34.92 6.48 -14.09
N ILE A 535 -36.23 6.27 -14.15
CA ILE A 535 -36.84 4.91 -14.05
C ILE A 535 -37.07 4.30 -15.43
N GLY A 536 -37.63 5.09 -16.35
CA GLY A 536 -38.05 4.70 -17.67
C GLY A 536 -39.54 4.38 -17.78
N ASP A 537 -40.10 4.75 -18.92
CA ASP A 537 -41.52 4.62 -19.25
C ASP A 537 -41.71 4.04 -20.66
N TYR A 538 -42.93 3.60 -20.96
CA TYR A 538 -43.32 3.16 -22.30
C TYR A 538 -43.97 4.28 -23.11
N LYS A 539 -43.75 4.28 -24.43
CA LYS A 539 -44.50 5.14 -25.36
C LYS A 539 -45.77 4.42 -25.85
N SER A 540 -45.63 3.13 -26.13
CA SER A 540 -46.69 2.26 -26.63
C SER A 540 -46.35 0.80 -26.33
N SER A 541 -47.21 -0.14 -26.74
CA SER A 541 -47.01 -1.58 -26.58
C SER A 541 -45.73 -2.12 -27.22
N ASN A 542 -45.13 -1.40 -28.18
CA ASN A 542 -43.94 -1.84 -28.93
C ASN A 542 -42.74 -0.90 -28.78
N VAL A 543 -42.89 0.23 -28.07
CA VAL A 543 -41.86 1.28 -28.04
C VAL A 543 -41.62 1.74 -26.61
N ALA A 544 -40.37 1.58 -26.16
CA ALA A 544 -39.90 2.17 -24.91
C ALA A 544 -39.55 3.64 -25.13
N SER A 545 -39.83 4.48 -24.14
CA SER A 545 -39.74 5.94 -24.22
C SER A 545 -38.59 6.49 -23.40
N GLY A 546 -38.52 6.17 -22.11
CA GLY A 546 -37.55 6.68 -21.13
C GLY A 546 -36.37 5.74 -20.91
N LEU A 547 -35.83 5.72 -19.69
CA LEU A 547 -34.67 4.91 -19.25
C LEU A 547 -33.34 5.52 -19.70
N HIS A 548 -32.93 6.57 -18.98
CA HIS A 548 -31.74 7.39 -19.23
C HIS A 548 -30.79 7.43 -18.03
N TYR A 549 -30.88 6.43 -17.14
CA TYR A 549 -29.98 6.27 -16.00
C TYR A 549 -29.42 4.86 -15.95
N TRP A 550 -28.12 4.75 -15.68
CA TRP A 550 -27.39 3.49 -15.79
C TRP A 550 -27.85 2.44 -14.78
N LEU A 551 -28.23 2.86 -13.56
CA LEU A 551 -28.61 1.93 -12.51
C LEU A 551 -29.96 1.28 -12.81
N SER A 552 -30.94 2.03 -13.32
CA SER A 552 -32.20 1.43 -13.81
C SER A 552 -31.96 0.50 -14.98
N PHE A 553 -31.09 0.88 -15.92
CA PHE A 553 -30.74 0.00 -17.04
C PHE A 553 -30.13 -1.31 -16.52
N TYR A 554 -29.21 -1.21 -15.55
CA TYR A 554 -28.59 -2.36 -14.91
C TYR A 554 -29.62 -3.26 -14.20
N GLU A 555 -30.52 -2.69 -13.40
CA GLU A 555 -31.54 -3.45 -12.67
C GLU A 555 -32.49 -4.20 -13.61
N GLU A 556 -32.89 -3.58 -14.73
CA GLU A 556 -33.76 -4.23 -15.73
C GLU A 556 -33.02 -5.30 -16.54
N GLU A 557 -31.74 -5.09 -16.84
CA GLU A 557 -30.89 -6.10 -17.50
C GLU A 557 -30.61 -7.29 -16.56
N LYS A 558 -30.39 -7.03 -15.27
CA LYS A 558 -30.21 -8.04 -14.22
C LYS A 558 -31.45 -8.90 -14.03
N LYS A 559 -32.66 -8.31 -14.12
CA LYS A 559 -33.94 -9.05 -14.08
C LYS A 559 -34.17 -9.93 -15.32
N GLY A 560 -33.48 -9.64 -16.42
CA GLY A 560 -33.68 -10.30 -17.72
C GLY A 560 -34.81 -9.68 -18.56
N ASP A 561 -35.35 -8.54 -18.11
CA ASP A 561 -36.42 -7.81 -18.79
C ASP A 561 -35.88 -6.94 -19.94
N LEU A 562 -34.59 -6.57 -19.86
CA LEU A 562 -33.92 -5.73 -20.85
C LEU A 562 -32.83 -6.52 -21.59
N ASN A 563 -32.88 -6.46 -22.93
CA ASN A 563 -31.85 -6.97 -23.82
C ASN A 563 -31.15 -5.81 -24.56
N TYR A 564 -29.86 -5.63 -24.28
CA TYR A 564 -29.00 -4.65 -24.94
C TYR A 564 -28.63 -5.09 -26.36
N TYR A 565 -28.97 -4.30 -27.37
CA TYR A 565 -28.69 -4.64 -28.78
C TYR A 565 -27.32 -4.17 -29.27
N GLY A 566 -26.77 -3.12 -28.66
CA GLY A 566 -25.48 -2.54 -29.04
C GLY A 566 -25.40 -1.02 -28.87
N HIS A 567 -24.22 -0.46 -29.09
CA HIS A 567 -23.97 0.98 -28.92
C HIS A 567 -24.29 1.77 -30.19
N THR A 568 -24.93 2.93 -30.02
CA THR A 568 -25.39 3.82 -31.12
C THR A 568 -24.51 5.05 -31.31
N CYS A 569 -23.53 5.25 -30.45
CA CYS A 569 -22.50 6.28 -30.56
C CYS A 569 -21.15 5.69 -30.12
N LYS A 570 -20.05 6.41 -30.34
CA LYS A 570 -18.75 5.99 -29.81
C LYS A 570 -18.80 6.06 -28.29
N THR A 571 -18.78 4.90 -27.64
CA THR A 571 -18.77 4.80 -26.19
C THR A 571 -17.57 5.52 -25.61
N GLN A 572 -17.82 6.31 -24.58
CA GLN A 572 -16.79 7.06 -23.87
C GLN A 572 -16.62 6.46 -22.48
N THR A 573 -15.54 6.86 -21.80
CA THR A 573 -15.26 6.39 -20.44
C THR A 573 -16.47 6.62 -19.52
N ASN A 574 -17.13 7.77 -19.61
CA ASN A 574 -18.11 8.23 -18.64
C ASN A 574 -19.57 8.17 -19.12
N PHE A 575 -19.83 7.75 -20.37
CA PHE A 575 -21.20 7.57 -20.85
C PHE A 575 -21.29 6.61 -22.04
N VAL A 576 -22.49 6.08 -22.25
CA VAL A 576 -22.81 5.18 -23.36
C VAL A 576 -24.07 5.67 -24.08
N CYS A 577 -24.19 5.36 -25.37
CA CYS A 577 -25.48 5.43 -26.07
C CYS A 577 -25.89 4.03 -26.49
N ALA A 578 -27.07 3.58 -26.10
CA ALA A 578 -27.52 2.21 -26.29
C ALA A 578 -28.81 2.13 -27.12
N ALA A 579 -28.95 1.04 -27.87
CA ALA A 579 -30.24 0.53 -28.32
C ALA A 579 -30.57 -0.75 -27.54
N PHE A 580 -31.85 -0.96 -27.24
CA PHE A 580 -32.27 -2.11 -26.45
C PHE A 580 -33.73 -2.50 -26.74
N ASP A 581 -34.08 -3.71 -26.34
CA ASP A 581 -35.45 -4.17 -26.13
C ASP A 581 -35.73 -4.28 -24.64
N TRP A 582 -36.90 -3.85 -24.20
CA TRP A 582 -37.34 -3.94 -22.81
C TRP A 582 -38.75 -4.51 -22.77
N ASN A 583 -38.87 -5.78 -22.37
CA ASN A 583 -40.12 -6.53 -22.37
C ASN A 583 -40.87 -6.45 -23.72
N GLY A 584 -40.15 -6.66 -24.84
CA GLY A 584 -40.69 -6.62 -26.20
C GLY A 584 -40.86 -5.21 -26.79
N ARG A 585 -40.48 -4.17 -26.04
CA ARG A 585 -40.58 -2.77 -26.46
C ARG A 585 -39.22 -2.24 -26.84
N LYS A 586 -39.09 -1.79 -28.08
CA LYS A 586 -37.80 -1.37 -28.62
C LYS A 586 -37.53 0.10 -28.33
N LYS A 587 -36.30 0.42 -27.93
CA LYS A 587 -35.78 1.79 -27.90
C LYS A 587 -34.55 1.91 -28.76
N GLN A 588 -34.66 2.80 -29.73
CA GLN A 588 -33.64 2.94 -30.76
C GLN A 588 -32.39 3.68 -30.30
N ARG A 589 -32.56 4.59 -29.34
CA ARG A 589 -31.49 5.43 -28.84
C ARG A 589 -31.83 5.87 -27.42
N THR A 590 -31.01 5.45 -26.49
CA THR A 590 -30.85 6.09 -25.18
C THR A 590 -29.41 6.51 -25.01
N SER A 591 -29.16 7.39 -24.05
CA SER A 591 -27.83 7.73 -23.58
C SER A 591 -27.89 8.12 -22.11
N PHE A 592 -26.85 7.77 -21.37
CA PHE A 592 -26.76 7.96 -19.93
C PHE A 592 -25.31 7.97 -19.47
N PHE A 593 -25.04 8.69 -18.37
CA PHE A 593 -23.75 8.64 -17.70
C PHE A 593 -23.53 7.25 -17.08
N LEU A 594 -22.29 6.79 -17.09
CA LEU A 594 -21.89 5.55 -16.43
C LEU A 594 -21.40 5.86 -15.03
N ARG A 595 -21.83 5.05 -14.06
CA ARG A 595 -21.28 4.99 -12.68
C ARG A 595 -21.59 6.19 -11.78
N THR A 596 -22.25 7.22 -12.28
CA THR A 596 -22.64 8.41 -11.52
C THR A 596 -23.65 8.08 -10.43
N SER A 597 -23.60 8.81 -9.32
CA SER A 597 -24.64 8.70 -8.30
C SER A 597 -25.95 9.33 -8.78
N PRO A 598 -27.11 8.96 -8.20
CA PRO A 598 -28.36 9.62 -8.55
C PRO A 598 -28.35 11.11 -8.17
N ALA A 599 -27.58 11.50 -7.16
CA ALA A 599 -27.42 12.91 -6.81
C ALA A 599 -26.75 13.72 -7.94
N PHE A 600 -25.73 13.17 -8.60
CA PHE A 600 -25.05 13.86 -9.69
C PHE A 600 -25.95 14.08 -10.91
N ASP A 601 -26.62 13.04 -11.41
CA ASP A 601 -27.51 13.16 -12.57
C ASP A 601 -28.66 14.14 -12.28
N ILE A 602 -29.27 14.07 -11.08
CA ILE A 602 -30.30 15.03 -10.65
C ILE A 602 -29.73 16.45 -10.63
N ALA A 603 -28.55 16.69 -10.06
CA ALA A 603 -27.96 18.02 -9.98
C ALA A 603 -27.65 18.61 -11.36
N LEU A 604 -26.96 17.83 -12.20
CA LEU A 604 -26.50 18.28 -13.50
C LEU A 604 -27.67 18.55 -14.45
N TYR A 605 -28.64 17.64 -14.52
CA TYR A 605 -29.83 17.84 -15.34
C TYR A 605 -30.71 18.96 -14.82
N THR A 606 -30.76 19.20 -13.50
CA THR A 606 -31.42 20.38 -12.92
C THR A 606 -30.76 21.69 -13.37
N LEU A 607 -29.42 21.79 -13.33
CA LEU A 607 -28.71 22.96 -13.86
C LEU A 607 -29.01 23.19 -15.34
N CYS A 608 -28.86 22.14 -16.14
CA CYS A 608 -29.13 22.23 -17.58
C CYS A 608 -30.59 22.62 -17.86
N PHE A 609 -31.55 22.14 -17.08
CA PHE A 609 -32.96 22.50 -17.21
C PHE A 609 -33.22 23.98 -16.86
N ILE A 610 -32.66 24.47 -15.75
CA ILE A 610 -32.89 25.84 -15.27
C ILE A 610 -32.29 26.87 -16.22
N PHE A 611 -31.08 26.64 -16.73
CA PHE A 611 -30.36 27.63 -17.55
C PHE A 611 -30.55 27.44 -19.05
N TYR A 612 -30.85 26.22 -19.51
CA TYR A 612 -30.98 25.89 -20.94
C TYR A 612 -32.23 25.06 -21.25
N PRO A 613 -33.43 25.48 -20.82
CA PRO A 613 -34.66 24.72 -21.08
C PRO A 613 -34.91 24.59 -22.58
N ASN A 614 -35.19 23.37 -23.06
CA ASN A 614 -35.36 23.03 -24.49
C ASN A 614 -34.11 23.26 -25.36
N GLY A 615 -32.98 23.64 -24.76
CA GLY A 615 -31.73 23.98 -25.43
C GLY A 615 -30.66 22.88 -25.31
N PHE A 616 -29.49 23.17 -25.87
CA PHE A 616 -28.28 22.37 -25.64
C PHE A 616 -27.48 22.96 -24.49
N CYS A 617 -27.37 22.20 -23.41
CA CYS A 617 -26.50 22.46 -22.28
C CYS A 617 -25.13 21.84 -22.57
N ARG A 618 -24.04 22.54 -22.24
CA ARG A 618 -22.66 22.09 -22.55
C ARG A 618 -21.77 22.07 -21.30
N PRO A 619 -22.03 21.20 -20.32
CA PRO A 619 -21.19 21.09 -19.14
C PRO A 619 -19.79 20.55 -19.46
N VAL A 620 -18.84 20.83 -18.57
CA VAL A 620 -17.54 20.15 -18.52
C VAL A 620 -17.64 19.10 -17.42
N ILE A 621 -17.38 17.84 -17.78
CA ILE A 621 -17.43 16.68 -16.88
C ILE A 621 -16.15 15.87 -17.12
N ASP A 622 -15.35 15.65 -16.09
CA ASP A 622 -14.06 14.94 -16.18
C ASP A 622 -13.14 15.59 -17.23
N GLY A 623 -13.07 16.92 -17.19
CA GLY A 623 -12.35 17.76 -18.16
C GLY A 623 -12.90 17.74 -19.58
N SER A 624 -14.03 17.07 -19.84
CA SER A 624 -14.59 16.87 -21.18
C SER A 624 -15.91 17.61 -21.38
N LYS A 625 -16.03 18.34 -22.48
CA LYS A 625 -17.30 19.00 -22.85
C LYS A 625 -18.32 17.98 -23.35
N ILE A 626 -19.44 17.88 -22.65
CA ILE A 626 -20.56 16.99 -23.00
C ILE A 626 -21.72 17.82 -23.52
N ASN A 627 -22.46 17.32 -24.51
CA ASN A 627 -23.71 17.96 -24.93
C ASN A 627 -24.87 17.26 -24.22
N ILE A 628 -25.68 18.01 -23.48
CA ILE A 628 -26.90 17.53 -22.84
C ILE A 628 -28.09 18.27 -23.45
N LYS A 629 -29.18 17.55 -23.66
CA LYS A 629 -30.45 18.15 -24.06
C LYS A 629 -31.51 17.89 -23.00
N THR A 630 -32.18 18.94 -22.55
CA THR A 630 -33.32 18.89 -21.66
C THR A 630 -34.56 19.40 -22.38
N PHE A 631 -35.74 18.88 -22.04
CA PHE A 631 -37.01 19.37 -22.57
C PHE A 631 -37.94 19.74 -21.43
N SER A 632 -38.70 20.81 -21.61
CA SER A 632 -39.66 21.30 -20.65
C SER A 632 -41.10 21.16 -21.15
N ILE A 633 -41.99 20.73 -20.26
CA ILE A 633 -43.44 20.81 -20.42
C ILE A 633 -43.98 21.55 -19.19
N ASP A 634 -44.61 22.70 -19.40
CA ASP A 634 -45.24 23.51 -18.34
C ASP A 634 -44.35 23.74 -17.10
N GLY A 635 -43.04 23.97 -17.30
CA GLY A 635 -42.09 24.18 -16.20
C GLY A 635 -41.54 22.92 -15.54
N HIS A 636 -41.95 21.73 -15.99
CA HIS A 636 -41.46 20.43 -15.52
C HIS A 636 -40.41 19.87 -16.49
N LEU A 637 -39.49 19.05 -15.98
CA LEU A 637 -38.58 18.31 -16.84
C LEU A 637 -39.34 17.16 -17.50
N SER A 638 -39.37 17.14 -18.84
CA SER A 638 -39.97 16.03 -19.56
C SER A 638 -38.97 14.95 -19.95
N THR A 639 -37.78 15.35 -20.39
CA THR A 639 -36.68 14.41 -20.67
C THR A 639 -35.34 15.12 -20.57
N ALA A 640 -34.31 14.37 -20.21
CA ALA A 640 -32.92 14.80 -20.17
C ALA A 640 -32.05 13.64 -20.64
N TYR A 641 -31.11 13.91 -21.55
CA TYR A 641 -30.17 12.89 -22.02
C TYR A 641 -28.93 13.52 -22.66
N ILE A 642 -27.89 12.71 -22.83
CA ILE A 642 -26.64 13.11 -23.48
C ILE A 642 -26.82 13.09 -25.01
N ALA A 643 -26.67 14.23 -25.66
CA ALA A 643 -26.78 14.37 -27.10
C ALA A 643 -25.44 13.99 -27.78
N GLY A 644 -25.34 12.74 -28.23
CA GLY A 644 -24.22 12.25 -29.04
C GLY A 644 -24.29 12.56 -30.53
#